data_AF-A0A6P0N5D1-F1
#
_entry.id   AF-A0A6P0N5D1-F1
#
_cell.length_a   1.000
_cell.length_b   1.000
_cell.length_c   1.000
_cell.angle_alpha   90.00
_cell.angle_beta   90.00
_cell.angle_gamma   90.00
#
_symmetry.space_group_name_H-M   'P 1'
#
loop_
_entity.id
_entity.type
_entity.pdbx_description
1 polymer ?
#
loop_
_entity_poly.entity_id
_entity_poly.type
_entity_poly.pdbx_seq_one_letter_code
_entity_poly.pdbx_strand_id
1 'polypeptide(L)'
;MKNSVRASELGLKLVDRARRLKRWNKTAEAWCSSALTSRATLNRFWARQPIRCDTFIAICDAVGVDWEKIVEPDQIKADPINNGKSPTVAQIRRVDWGQAPNLRDFYGRTEELNTLQQWILQDNCRLVTLLGMGGIGKTSVAVSLAHLLEDKFDFVIWRTLRNAPPLEELLADLIQFLSGQQETNLPSSVDGKILRLIRYLQAGRCLLVLDNVESILQSSDRTGSYREGYAEYGELLRSIGETAHHSCLLLTSREPPQDLIILEGENLPIRCFPLTGLSDTDGQEILKEKGNFAGDDTQWLTVIEHYAGNPLALKMVACLVRDFFYGNIAQFLNFLKQGSFIFDDIRDLLDRQFQRLSATQQDLMYWLAINREPVFFKELEQDVVCHRCAPDILQSLGSLQRRSLIEKTSAGFTQQPVVMEYMVNRLIEQIPEEITSKNFVLLRTHALVKATAPEYIRDSQVSLILEPIIARLLASFGCTKQLSNHLLEIISMLRSPTYTVKKVTKETAYICGNIINILRQLQVDLSNYDFSNLTVWQANLEGIKLHNVNFADADLTSSVFTETLGNILSAAFSPNGKLLATCDTDWKVRLWEVPSGKLVLICEGHTNLVRDLAFSHDGKILASCSADHTVKLWDVSDGKCLKTCTGHTNEVCSVAFSPDGQTLVTSSGDHTLKLWDIKTAECLKTCTGHSSWVRSVAFSPDGKTIASSSDDHTVRFWDSGTGECLNTGTGHKDCVGSVAFSSDGKTLASASGDHTVKFWEVSTGRCLRTYTGHSRHHYYVLCKL
;
A
#
# COMPACT_ATOMS: atom_id res chain seq x y z
N MET A 1 -20.86 -22.21 -5.73
CA MET A 1 -21.21 -22.96 -6.97
C MET A 1 -22.69 -23.35 -6.94
N LYS A 2 -23.64 -22.44 -7.20
CA LYS A 2 -25.08 -22.80 -7.16
C LYS A 2 -25.95 -22.37 -8.35
N ASN A 3 -25.42 -21.71 -9.38
CA ASN A 3 -26.22 -21.26 -10.56
C ASN A 3 -25.62 -21.70 -11.91
N SER A 4 -25.02 -22.89 -12.01
CA SER A 4 -24.50 -23.42 -13.28
C SER A 4 -25.29 -24.64 -13.74
N VAL A 5 -25.77 -24.60 -14.97
CA VAL A 5 -26.59 -25.66 -15.58
C VAL A 5 -25.91 -26.25 -16.82
N ARG A 6 -26.30 -27.48 -17.20
CA ARG A 6 -25.75 -28.22 -18.34
C ARG A 6 -26.86 -28.64 -19.30
N ALA A 7 -26.51 -28.72 -20.59
CA ALA A 7 -27.42 -29.18 -21.62
C ALA A 7 -27.48 -30.71 -21.66
N SER A 8 -28.69 -31.25 -21.72
CA SER A 8 -28.94 -32.66 -22.02
C SER A 8 -28.61 -32.97 -23.48
N GLU A 9 -28.30 -34.24 -23.75
CA GLU A 9 -27.94 -34.68 -25.10
C GLU A 9 -29.12 -34.56 -26.10
N LEU A 10 -30.34 -34.77 -25.62
CA LEU A 10 -31.58 -34.54 -26.37
C LEU A 10 -31.82 -33.03 -26.59
N GLY A 11 -31.56 -32.20 -25.58
CA GLY A 11 -31.67 -30.74 -25.65
C GLY A 11 -30.75 -30.12 -26.70
N LEU A 12 -29.49 -30.56 -26.78
CA LEU A 12 -28.54 -30.07 -27.78
C LEU A 12 -28.98 -30.39 -29.22
N LYS A 13 -29.69 -31.51 -29.45
CA LYS A 13 -30.24 -31.82 -30.78
C LYS A 13 -31.35 -30.85 -31.19
N LEU A 14 -32.16 -30.37 -30.23
CA LEU A 14 -33.20 -29.37 -30.48
C LEU A 14 -32.57 -28.01 -30.84
N VAL A 15 -31.56 -27.58 -30.10
CA VAL A 15 -30.80 -26.36 -30.37
C VAL A 15 -30.06 -26.44 -31.72
N ASP A 16 -29.50 -27.60 -32.06
CA ASP A 16 -28.81 -27.81 -33.34
C ASP A 16 -29.75 -27.72 -34.53
N ARG A 17 -31.01 -28.15 -34.37
CA ARG A 17 -32.05 -28.00 -35.40
C ARG A 17 -32.50 -26.54 -35.53
N ALA A 18 -32.75 -25.87 -34.40
CA ALA A 18 -33.22 -24.48 -34.37
C ALA A 18 -32.20 -23.49 -34.95
N ARG A 19 -30.91 -23.62 -34.61
CA ARG A 19 -29.87 -22.74 -35.17
C ARG A 19 -29.72 -22.90 -36.69
N ARG A 20 -29.91 -24.12 -37.23
CA ARG A 20 -29.79 -24.39 -38.66
C ARG A 20 -30.89 -23.72 -39.45
N LEU A 21 -32.10 -23.59 -38.88
CA LEU A 21 -33.19 -22.81 -39.47
C LEU A 21 -32.84 -21.32 -39.59
N LYS A 22 -32.03 -20.79 -38.66
CA LYS A 22 -31.47 -19.43 -38.73
C LYS A 22 -30.17 -19.32 -39.56
N ARG A 23 -29.74 -20.39 -40.24
CA ARG A 23 -28.48 -20.50 -40.99
C ARG A 23 -27.22 -20.20 -40.15
N TRP A 24 -27.28 -20.37 -38.83
CA TRP A 24 -26.13 -20.15 -37.93
C TRP A 24 -25.31 -21.43 -37.76
N ASN A 25 -23.98 -21.33 -37.87
CA ASN A 25 -23.05 -22.41 -37.48
C ASN A 25 -22.91 -22.48 -35.94
N LYS A 26 -22.22 -23.50 -35.41
CA LYS A 26 -22.14 -23.74 -33.94
C LYS A 26 -21.39 -22.65 -33.17
N THR A 27 -20.67 -21.78 -33.86
CA THR A 27 -19.83 -20.70 -33.31
C THR A 27 -20.16 -19.34 -33.93
N ALA A 28 -21.36 -19.20 -34.49
CA ALA A 28 -21.71 -18.04 -35.30
C ALA A 28 -21.61 -16.77 -34.47
N GLU A 29 -20.94 -15.76 -35.02
CA GLU A 29 -20.76 -14.47 -34.37
C GLU A 29 -22.09 -13.78 -34.12
N ALA A 30 -23.02 -13.85 -35.08
CA ALA A 30 -24.41 -13.40 -34.91
C ALA A 30 -25.14 -14.09 -33.74
N TRP A 31 -24.82 -15.36 -33.44
CA TRP A 31 -25.39 -16.06 -32.30
C TRP A 31 -24.76 -15.61 -30.99
N CYS A 32 -23.44 -15.40 -30.97
CA CYS A 32 -22.72 -14.85 -29.81
C CYS A 32 -23.23 -13.45 -29.45
N SER A 33 -23.42 -12.58 -30.44
CA SER A 33 -23.97 -11.24 -30.24
C SER A 33 -25.43 -11.28 -29.79
N SER A 34 -26.26 -12.16 -30.38
CA SER A 34 -27.67 -12.29 -29.99
C SER A 34 -27.87 -12.86 -28.59
N ALA A 35 -26.99 -13.76 -28.15
CA ALA A 35 -27.03 -14.37 -26.81
C ALA A 35 -26.16 -13.61 -25.79
N LEU A 36 -25.52 -12.50 -26.19
CA LEU A 36 -24.59 -11.70 -25.38
C LEU A 36 -23.52 -12.58 -24.69
N THR A 37 -22.94 -13.51 -25.44
CA THR A 37 -22.01 -14.52 -24.92
C THR A 37 -20.78 -14.69 -25.81
N SER A 38 -19.69 -15.24 -25.26
CA SER A 38 -18.46 -15.47 -26.01
C SER A 38 -18.47 -16.81 -26.76
N ARG A 39 -17.69 -16.91 -27.86
CA ARG A 39 -17.48 -18.17 -28.60
C ARG A 39 -17.00 -19.31 -27.69
N ALA A 40 -16.15 -18.99 -26.70
CA ALA A 40 -15.67 -19.94 -25.72
C ALA A 40 -16.82 -20.52 -24.86
N THR A 41 -17.77 -19.68 -24.44
CA THR A 41 -18.92 -20.10 -23.63
C THR A 41 -19.91 -20.93 -24.45
N LEU A 42 -20.11 -20.56 -25.73
CA LEU A 42 -20.90 -21.33 -26.67
C LEU A 42 -20.29 -22.72 -26.95
N ASN A 43 -18.96 -22.81 -27.03
CA ASN A 43 -18.26 -24.10 -27.14
C ASN A 43 -18.45 -24.97 -25.89
N ARG A 44 -18.41 -24.37 -24.69
CA ARG A 44 -18.70 -25.07 -23.42
C ARG A 44 -20.14 -25.59 -23.38
N PHE A 45 -21.11 -24.80 -23.85
CA PHE A 45 -22.50 -25.24 -24.01
C PHE A 45 -22.61 -26.49 -24.89
N TRP A 46 -21.95 -26.50 -26.06
CA TRP A 46 -21.92 -27.67 -26.95
C TRP A 46 -21.16 -28.87 -26.38
N ALA A 47 -20.15 -28.63 -25.56
CA ALA A 47 -19.39 -29.66 -24.86
C ALA A 47 -20.09 -30.19 -23.60
N ARG A 48 -21.34 -29.78 -23.34
CA ARG A 48 -22.13 -30.14 -22.15
C ARG A 48 -21.44 -29.79 -20.82
N GLN A 49 -20.57 -28.78 -20.84
CA GLN A 49 -19.94 -28.27 -19.63
C GLN A 49 -20.89 -27.33 -18.89
N PRO A 50 -20.78 -27.22 -17.54
CA PRO A 50 -21.63 -26.35 -16.76
C PRO A 50 -21.35 -24.88 -17.10
N ILE A 51 -22.40 -24.17 -17.48
CA ILE A 51 -22.37 -22.72 -17.72
C ILE A 51 -23.43 -22.02 -16.87
N ARG A 52 -23.31 -20.71 -16.64
CA ARG A 52 -24.28 -19.97 -15.82
C ARG A 52 -25.70 -20.08 -16.38
N CYS A 53 -26.70 -20.23 -15.51
CA CYS A 53 -28.11 -20.38 -15.89
C CYS A 53 -28.60 -19.25 -16.80
N ASP A 54 -28.33 -18.00 -16.43
CA ASP A 54 -28.73 -16.82 -17.21
C ASP A 54 -28.15 -16.84 -18.64
N THR A 55 -26.90 -17.27 -18.78
CA THR A 55 -26.23 -17.40 -20.09
C THR A 55 -26.78 -18.59 -20.88
N PHE A 56 -27.13 -19.68 -20.19
CA PHE A 56 -27.77 -20.84 -20.80
C PHE A 56 -29.15 -20.47 -21.38
N ILE A 57 -29.95 -19.72 -20.63
CA ILE A 57 -31.25 -19.20 -21.06
C ILE A 57 -31.07 -18.32 -22.31
N ALA A 58 -30.15 -17.35 -22.26
CA ALA A 58 -29.89 -16.45 -23.38
C ALA A 58 -29.42 -17.19 -24.66
N ILE A 59 -28.63 -18.26 -24.52
CA ILE A 59 -28.22 -19.10 -25.66
C ILE A 59 -29.43 -19.79 -26.30
N CYS A 60 -30.37 -20.27 -25.49
CA CYS A 60 -31.57 -20.97 -25.93
C CYS A 60 -32.61 -20.00 -26.53
N ASP A 61 -32.80 -18.83 -25.92
CA ASP A 61 -33.69 -17.77 -26.41
C ASP A 61 -33.22 -17.22 -27.76
N ALA A 62 -31.91 -17.06 -27.94
CA ALA A 62 -31.35 -16.59 -29.21
C ALA A 62 -31.71 -17.49 -30.41
N VAL A 63 -31.94 -18.79 -30.17
CA VAL A 63 -32.42 -19.73 -31.20
C VAL A 63 -33.93 -20.01 -31.13
N GLY A 64 -34.63 -19.45 -30.14
CA GLY A 64 -36.08 -19.58 -29.94
C GLY A 64 -36.51 -20.94 -29.39
N VAL A 65 -35.69 -21.56 -28.55
CA VAL A 65 -36.02 -22.84 -27.91
C VAL A 65 -36.09 -22.65 -26.40
N ASP A 66 -37.13 -23.20 -25.79
CA ASP A 66 -37.35 -23.16 -24.35
C ASP A 66 -36.24 -23.91 -23.58
N TRP A 67 -35.53 -23.20 -22.70
CA TRP A 67 -34.32 -23.68 -22.03
C TRP A 67 -34.60 -24.83 -21.05
N GLU A 68 -35.80 -24.89 -20.46
CA GLU A 68 -36.20 -25.94 -19.51
C GLU A 68 -36.25 -27.32 -20.18
N LYS A 69 -36.50 -27.37 -21.49
CA LYS A 69 -36.50 -28.60 -22.29
C LYS A 69 -35.09 -29.03 -22.71
N ILE A 70 -34.10 -28.15 -22.51
CA ILE A 70 -32.72 -28.37 -22.92
C ILE A 70 -31.85 -28.80 -21.74
N VAL A 71 -32.15 -28.30 -20.54
CA VAL A 71 -31.38 -28.55 -19.32
C VAL A 71 -31.46 -30.01 -18.86
N GLU A 72 -30.47 -30.51 -18.12
CA GLU A 72 -30.51 -31.87 -17.55
C GLU A 72 -31.61 -32.01 -16.47
N PRO A 73 -32.42 -33.09 -16.46
CA PRO A 73 -33.64 -33.20 -15.64
C PRO A 73 -33.43 -33.08 -14.13
N ASP A 74 -32.26 -33.45 -13.62
CA ASP A 74 -31.96 -33.45 -12.18
C ASP A 74 -31.65 -32.05 -11.62
N GLN A 75 -31.64 -31.00 -12.46
CA GLN A 75 -31.24 -29.64 -12.07
C GLN A 75 -32.39 -28.65 -11.90
N ILE A 76 -33.65 -29.05 -12.13
CA ILE A 76 -34.83 -28.21 -11.92
C ILE A 76 -35.45 -28.52 -10.55
N LYS A 77 -34.97 -27.87 -9.49
CA LYS A 77 -35.73 -27.69 -8.24
C LYS A 77 -35.76 -26.21 -7.90
N ALA A 78 -36.95 -25.63 -8.02
CA ALA A 78 -37.26 -24.22 -7.83
C ALA A 78 -37.50 -23.88 -6.35
N ASP A 79 -37.01 -22.72 -5.91
CA ASP A 79 -37.59 -21.96 -4.80
C ASP A 79 -38.30 -20.72 -5.36
N PRO A 80 -39.36 -20.22 -4.68
CA PRO A 80 -40.42 -19.45 -5.33
C PRO A 80 -40.05 -17.99 -5.58
N ILE A 81 -40.52 -17.52 -6.73
CA ILE A 81 -40.56 -16.14 -7.21
C ILE A 81 -41.28 -15.25 -6.18
N ASN A 82 -40.55 -14.29 -5.62
CA ASN A 82 -41.14 -13.15 -4.91
C ASN A 82 -41.54 -12.09 -5.95
N ASN A 83 -42.75 -12.24 -6.49
CA ASN A 83 -43.39 -11.26 -7.36
C ASN A 83 -43.87 -10.06 -6.53
N GLY A 84 -43.56 -8.86 -7.00
CA GLY A 84 -44.35 -7.67 -6.69
C GLY A 84 -43.80 -6.78 -5.58
N LYS A 85 -42.72 -6.07 -5.89
CA LYS A 85 -42.60 -4.61 -5.72
C LYS A 85 -41.30 -4.17 -6.38
N SER A 86 -41.41 -3.49 -7.51
CA SER A 86 -40.37 -2.58 -7.98
C SER A 86 -39.98 -1.69 -6.79
N PRO A 87 -38.70 -1.55 -6.42
CA PRO A 87 -38.32 -0.48 -5.53
C PRO A 87 -38.67 0.80 -6.28
N THR A 88 -39.70 1.51 -5.82
CA THR A 88 -39.85 2.92 -6.11
C THR A 88 -38.58 3.58 -5.62
N VAL A 89 -37.64 3.78 -6.55
CA VAL A 89 -36.47 4.63 -6.38
C VAL A 89 -37.05 6.02 -6.20
N ALA A 90 -37.21 6.45 -4.95
CA ALA A 90 -37.07 7.87 -4.67
C ALA A 90 -35.72 8.26 -5.29
N GLN A 91 -35.72 9.15 -6.29
CA GLN A 91 -34.51 9.65 -6.94
C GLN A 91 -33.63 10.34 -5.89
N ILE A 92 -32.79 9.56 -5.21
CA ILE A 92 -31.72 10.10 -4.38
C ILE A 92 -30.66 10.53 -5.38
N ARG A 93 -30.64 11.82 -5.71
CA ARG A 93 -29.50 12.43 -6.38
C ARG A 93 -28.27 12.25 -5.50
N ARG A 94 -27.18 11.74 -6.06
CA ARG A 94 -25.95 11.49 -5.30
C ARG A 94 -24.77 12.14 -5.99
N VAL A 95 -24.09 13.01 -5.26
CA VAL A 95 -22.94 13.76 -5.74
C VAL A 95 -21.74 13.38 -4.90
N ASP A 96 -20.63 13.12 -5.59
CA ASP A 96 -19.34 12.82 -4.98
C ASP A 96 -18.27 13.67 -5.65
N TRP A 97 -17.87 14.73 -4.94
CA TRP A 97 -16.84 15.67 -5.39
C TRP A 97 -15.41 15.15 -5.18
N GLY A 98 -15.20 14.03 -4.47
CA GLY A 98 -13.87 13.49 -4.20
C GLY A 98 -12.86 14.56 -3.77
N GLN A 99 -11.77 14.69 -4.54
CA GLN A 99 -10.71 15.68 -4.34
C GLN A 99 -10.85 16.94 -5.24
N ALA A 100 -12.06 17.27 -5.71
CA ALA A 100 -12.28 18.45 -6.54
C ALA A 100 -11.84 19.74 -5.81
N PRO A 101 -11.16 20.67 -6.51
CA PRO A 101 -10.78 21.94 -5.90
C PRO A 101 -12.01 22.80 -5.61
N ASN A 102 -12.04 23.44 -4.45
CA ASN A 102 -13.04 24.45 -4.12
C ASN A 102 -12.73 25.75 -4.86
N LEU A 103 -13.52 26.07 -5.88
CA LEU A 103 -13.43 27.32 -6.61
C LEU A 103 -14.07 28.44 -5.77
N ARG A 104 -13.26 29.36 -5.26
CA ARG A 104 -13.77 30.61 -4.65
C ARG A 104 -13.99 31.71 -5.69
N ASP A 105 -13.11 31.76 -6.70
CA ASP A 105 -13.07 32.81 -7.70
C ASP A 105 -12.93 32.19 -9.10
N PHE A 106 -14.00 32.22 -9.89
CA PHE A 106 -14.05 31.77 -11.28
C PHE A 106 -14.42 32.96 -12.17
N TYR A 107 -13.56 33.29 -13.12
CA TYR A 107 -13.69 34.49 -13.95
C TYR A 107 -13.94 34.12 -15.41
N GLY A 108 -14.93 34.77 -16.02
CA GLY A 108 -15.23 34.63 -17.44
C GLY A 108 -15.64 33.23 -17.86
N ARG A 109 -15.20 32.84 -19.07
CA ARG A 109 -15.40 31.50 -19.68
C ARG A 109 -16.87 31.11 -19.95
N THR A 110 -17.77 32.08 -20.05
CA THR A 110 -19.20 31.83 -20.24
C THR A 110 -19.49 31.19 -21.60
N GLU A 111 -18.77 31.56 -22.66
CA GLU A 111 -18.97 30.99 -23.99
C GLU A 111 -18.54 29.52 -24.05
N GLU A 112 -17.40 29.20 -23.44
CA GLU A 112 -16.90 27.83 -23.32
C GLU A 112 -17.84 26.97 -22.50
N LEU A 113 -18.32 27.46 -21.35
CA LEU A 113 -19.30 26.75 -20.53
C LEU A 113 -20.62 26.51 -21.28
N ASN A 114 -21.13 27.51 -22.00
CA ASN A 114 -22.35 27.38 -22.80
C ASN A 114 -22.19 26.33 -23.90
N THR A 115 -21.03 26.30 -24.58
CA THR A 115 -20.73 25.33 -25.63
C THR A 115 -20.68 23.91 -25.08
N LEU A 116 -19.97 23.72 -23.95
CA LEU A 116 -19.87 22.41 -23.29
C LEU A 116 -21.23 21.95 -22.75
N GLN A 117 -22.04 22.86 -22.21
CA GLN A 117 -23.39 22.56 -21.77
C GLN A 117 -24.28 22.11 -22.95
N GLN A 118 -24.16 22.77 -24.10
CA GLN A 118 -24.86 22.36 -25.32
C GLN A 118 -24.45 20.94 -25.75
N TRP A 119 -23.15 20.66 -25.80
CA TRP A 119 -22.64 19.35 -26.20
C TRP A 119 -23.14 18.22 -25.27
N ILE A 120 -23.15 18.47 -23.96
CA ILE A 120 -23.52 17.45 -22.97
C ILE A 120 -25.05 17.26 -22.88
N LEU A 121 -25.83 18.35 -22.94
CA LEU A 121 -27.28 18.28 -22.72
C LEU A 121 -28.09 18.09 -24.01
N GLN A 122 -27.73 18.78 -25.09
CA GLN A 122 -28.50 18.79 -26.34
C GLN A 122 -27.96 17.75 -27.33
N ASP A 123 -26.65 17.75 -27.54
CA ASP A 123 -26.03 16.85 -28.52
C ASP A 123 -25.81 15.43 -27.96
N ASN A 124 -26.02 15.24 -26.65
CA ASN A 124 -25.83 13.98 -25.93
C ASN A 124 -24.44 13.37 -26.15
N CYS A 125 -23.40 14.21 -26.11
CA CYS A 125 -22.02 13.73 -26.11
C CYS A 125 -21.81 12.78 -24.92
N ARG A 126 -21.24 11.61 -25.21
CA ARG A 126 -20.93 10.57 -24.24
C ARG A 126 -19.56 10.78 -23.63
N LEU A 127 -18.65 11.39 -24.38
CA LEU A 127 -17.30 11.68 -23.93
C LEU A 127 -16.88 13.05 -24.46
N VAL A 128 -16.48 13.94 -23.56
CA VAL A 128 -15.93 15.26 -23.89
C VAL A 128 -14.55 15.40 -23.27
N THR A 129 -13.55 15.75 -24.06
CA THR A 129 -12.17 15.97 -23.57
C THR A 129 -11.83 17.46 -23.62
N LEU A 130 -11.59 18.07 -22.47
CA LEU A 130 -11.03 19.42 -22.36
C LEU A 130 -9.52 19.35 -22.55
N LEU A 131 -9.03 19.93 -23.63
CA LEU A 131 -7.60 19.99 -23.98
C LEU A 131 -7.05 21.39 -23.71
N GLY A 132 -5.76 21.50 -23.42
CA GLY A 132 -5.11 22.79 -23.28
C GLY A 132 -3.85 22.75 -22.42
N MET A 133 -3.11 23.86 -22.40
CA MET A 133 -1.82 23.96 -21.70
C MET A 133 -1.95 23.78 -20.17
N GLY A 134 -0.83 23.52 -19.50
CA GLY A 134 -0.78 23.50 -18.03
C GLY A 134 -1.16 24.86 -17.44
N GLY A 135 -1.99 24.87 -16.39
CA GLY A 135 -2.43 26.12 -15.73
C GLY A 135 -3.50 26.92 -16.49
N ILE A 136 -3.93 26.49 -17.68
CA ILE A 136 -4.90 27.22 -18.53
C ILE A 136 -6.33 27.32 -17.94
N GLY A 137 -6.63 26.53 -16.91
CA GLY A 137 -7.93 26.54 -16.22
C GLY A 137 -8.87 25.37 -16.52
N LYS A 138 -8.41 24.28 -17.16
CA LYS A 138 -9.23 23.10 -17.50
C LYS A 138 -10.00 22.54 -16.30
N THR A 139 -9.30 22.28 -15.19
CA THR A 139 -9.89 21.78 -13.95
C THR A 139 -10.96 22.74 -13.42
N SER A 140 -10.69 24.05 -13.45
CA SER A 140 -11.66 25.07 -13.03
C SER A 140 -12.91 25.07 -13.91
N VAL A 141 -12.76 24.98 -15.24
CA VAL A 141 -13.89 24.88 -16.18
C VAL A 141 -14.68 23.60 -15.93
N ALA A 142 -14.01 22.47 -15.73
CA ALA A 142 -14.67 21.19 -15.46
C ALA A 142 -15.46 21.19 -14.15
N VAL A 143 -14.91 21.74 -13.05
CA VAL A 143 -15.64 21.88 -11.77
C VAL A 143 -16.84 22.81 -11.92
N SER A 144 -16.65 23.99 -12.52
CA SER A 144 -17.75 24.94 -12.76
C SER A 144 -18.85 24.32 -13.62
N LEU A 145 -18.50 23.62 -14.70
CA LEU A 145 -19.45 22.93 -15.56
C LEU A 145 -20.19 21.82 -14.80
N ALA A 146 -19.49 21.02 -14.00
CA ALA A 146 -20.11 19.96 -13.21
C ALA A 146 -21.13 20.51 -12.21
N HIS A 147 -20.83 21.64 -11.55
CA HIS A 147 -21.80 22.31 -10.67
C HIS A 147 -23.02 22.85 -11.43
N LEU A 148 -22.81 23.45 -12.61
CA LEU A 148 -23.92 23.96 -13.45
C LEU A 148 -24.83 22.83 -13.96
N LEU A 149 -24.27 21.63 -14.15
CA LEU A 149 -24.98 20.46 -14.65
C LEU A 149 -25.52 19.55 -13.54
N GLU A 150 -25.21 19.83 -12.27
CA GLU A 150 -25.51 18.94 -11.14
C GLU A 150 -26.98 18.52 -11.08
N ASP A 151 -27.88 19.48 -11.28
CA ASP A 151 -29.33 19.25 -11.26
C ASP A 151 -29.88 18.46 -12.45
N LYS A 152 -29.06 18.22 -13.49
CA LYS A 152 -29.46 17.55 -14.74
C LYS A 152 -29.07 16.07 -14.78
N PHE A 153 -28.32 15.58 -13.80
CA PHE A 153 -27.85 14.20 -13.71
C PHE A 153 -28.35 13.53 -12.42
N ASP A 154 -28.53 12.21 -12.47
CA ASP A 154 -28.88 11.41 -11.30
C ASP A 154 -27.66 11.25 -10.37
N PHE A 155 -26.47 11.14 -10.99
CA PHE A 155 -25.18 11.00 -10.32
C PHE A 155 -24.16 11.97 -10.90
N VAL A 156 -23.40 12.63 -10.04
CA VAL A 156 -22.23 13.43 -10.43
C VAL A 156 -21.03 12.93 -9.64
N ILE A 157 -19.99 12.49 -10.33
CA ILE A 157 -18.81 11.88 -9.72
C ILE A 157 -17.57 12.56 -10.25
N TRP A 158 -16.72 13.03 -9.34
CA TRP A 158 -15.42 13.61 -9.66
C TRP A 158 -14.29 12.71 -9.15
N ARG A 159 -13.35 12.38 -10.02
CA ARG A 159 -12.11 11.68 -9.67
C ARG A 159 -10.92 12.37 -10.30
N THR A 160 -9.86 12.54 -9.51
CA THR A 160 -8.58 13.01 -10.03
C THR A 160 -7.70 11.81 -10.36
N LEU A 161 -7.12 11.82 -11.56
CA LEU A 161 -6.09 10.89 -11.98
C LEU A 161 -4.69 11.44 -11.71
N ARG A 162 -4.56 12.53 -10.93
CA ARG A 162 -3.28 13.13 -10.58
C ARG A 162 -2.28 12.08 -10.14
N ASN A 163 -2.67 11.17 -9.24
CA ASN A 163 -1.83 10.10 -8.71
C ASN A 163 -1.75 8.83 -9.57
N ALA A 164 -2.37 8.84 -10.76
CA ALA A 164 -2.43 7.69 -11.66
C ALA A 164 -2.89 6.40 -10.93
N PRO A 165 -4.10 6.35 -10.35
CA PRO A 165 -4.56 5.13 -9.70
C PRO A 165 -4.71 3.98 -10.71
N PRO A 166 -4.47 2.72 -10.33
CA PRO A 166 -4.81 1.56 -11.16
C PRO A 166 -6.29 1.61 -11.58
N LEU A 167 -6.58 1.23 -12.83
CA LEU A 167 -7.95 1.28 -13.35
C LEU A 167 -8.89 0.40 -12.51
N GLU A 168 -8.39 -0.73 -12.03
CA GLU A 168 -9.16 -1.68 -11.24
C GLU A 168 -9.74 -1.05 -9.96
N GLU A 169 -8.95 -0.21 -9.27
CA GLU A 169 -9.35 0.50 -8.06
C GLU A 169 -10.39 1.58 -8.37
N LEU A 170 -10.12 2.39 -9.41
CA LEU A 170 -11.04 3.42 -9.88
C LEU A 170 -12.42 2.81 -10.22
N LEU A 171 -12.43 1.70 -10.98
CA LEU A 171 -13.68 1.04 -11.34
C LEU A 171 -14.42 0.48 -10.11
N ALA A 172 -13.70 -0.10 -9.15
CA ALA A 172 -14.30 -0.63 -7.93
C ALA A 172 -14.99 0.49 -7.12
N ASP A 173 -14.32 1.62 -6.97
CA ASP A 173 -14.84 2.81 -6.28
C ASP A 173 -16.08 3.39 -7.00
N LEU A 174 -16.00 3.60 -8.32
CA LEU A 174 -17.12 4.10 -9.12
C LEU A 174 -18.35 3.18 -9.03
N ILE A 175 -18.16 1.86 -9.12
CA ILE A 175 -19.26 0.88 -9.05
C ILE A 175 -19.85 0.83 -7.63
N GLN A 176 -19.02 0.88 -6.58
CA GLN A 176 -19.52 0.94 -5.21
C GLN A 176 -20.38 2.18 -4.98
N PHE A 177 -19.96 3.34 -5.48
CA PHE A 177 -20.73 4.57 -5.36
C PHE A 177 -22.07 4.48 -6.11
N LEU A 178 -22.03 4.09 -7.39
CA LEU A 178 -23.23 3.97 -8.25
C LEU A 178 -24.22 2.91 -7.75
N SER A 179 -23.74 1.84 -7.13
CA SER A 179 -24.58 0.80 -6.50
C SER A 179 -25.13 1.21 -5.12
N GLY A 180 -24.68 2.34 -4.55
CA GLY A 180 -25.03 2.71 -3.18
C GLY A 180 -24.47 1.78 -2.12
N GLN A 181 -23.26 1.27 -2.34
CA GLN A 181 -22.58 0.30 -1.48
C GLN A 181 -23.31 -1.05 -1.32
N GLN A 182 -24.29 -1.34 -2.19
CA GLN A 182 -25.03 -2.60 -2.14
C GLN A 182 -24.31 -3.76 -2.85
N GLU A 183 -23.37 -3.44 -3.74
CA GLU A 183 -22.67 -4.43 -4.53
C GLU A 183 -21.36 -4.88 -3.85
N THR A 184 -21.40 -6.05 -3.21
CA THR A 184 -20.27 -6.62 -2.47
C THR A 184 -19.41 -7.59 -3.27
N ASN A 185 -19.91 -8.12 -4.39
CA ASN A 185 -19.20 -9.03 -5.28
C ASN A 185 -18.92 -8.37 -6.63
N LEU A 186 -17.81 -7.63 -6.71
CA LEU A 186 -17.33 -7.09 -7.96
C LEU A 186 -16.75 -8.20 -8.87
N PRO A 187 -16.87 -8.08 -10.20
CA PRO A 187 -16.17 -8.97 -11.13
C PRO A 187 -14.66 -8.96 -10.88
N SER A 188 -14.00 -10.12 -11.02
CA SER A 188 -12.55 -10.25 -10.78
C SER A 188 -11.68 -9.79 -11.96
N SER A 189 -12.27 -9.45 -13.11
CA SER A 189 -11.55 -8.93 -14.27
C SER A 189 -11.91 -7.48 -14.52
N VAL A 190 -10.95 -6.72 -15.04
CA VAL A 190 -11.11 -5.31 -15.43
C VAL A 190 -12.23 -5.17 -16.46
N ASP A 191 -12.24 -6.01 -17.52
CA ASP A 191 -13.33 -6.08 -18.50
C ASP A 191 -14.72 -6.25 -17.87
N GLY A 192 -14.81 -7.13 -16.85
CA GLY A 192 -16.05 -7.39 -16.15
C GLY A 192 -16.52 -6.17 -15.37
N LYS A 193 -15.59 -5.45 -14.74
CA LYS A 193 -15.84 -4.18 -14.04
C LYS A 193 -16.24 -3.07 -15.01
N ILE A 194 -15.57 -2.92 -16.16
CA ILE A 194 -15.95 -1.97 -17.22
C ILE A 194 -17.38 -2.23 -17.69
N LEU A 195 -17.71 -3.49 -18.03
CA LEU A 195 -19.06 -3.85 -18.46
C LEU A 195 -20.10 -3.56 -17.38
N ARG A 196 -19.74 -3.75 -16.10
CA ARG A 196 -20.61 -3.46 -14.98
C ARG A 196 -20.86 -1.96 -14.82
N LEU A 197 -19.81 -1.14 -14.94
CA LEU A 197 -19.93 0.32 -14.94
C LEU A 197 -20.84 0.81 -16.07
N ILE A 198 -20.67 0.29 -17.29
CA ILE A 198 -21.52 0.64 -18.44
C ILE A 198 -22.99 0.35 -18.16
N ARG A 199 -23.32 -0.77 -17.51
CA ARG A 199 -24.72 -1.06 -17.11
C ARG A 199 -25.30 0.01 -16.18
N TYR A 200 -24.49 0.57 -15.27
CA TYR A 200 -24.93 1.67 -14.43
C TYR A 200 -25.09 2.97 -15.23
N LEU A 201 -24.15 3.28 -16.13
CA LEU A 201 -24.25 4.44 -17.03
C LEU A 201 -25.46 4.37 -17.98
N GLN A 202 -25.92 3.16 -18.30
CA GLN A 202 -27.15 2.91 -19.08
C GLN A 202 -28.42 3.00 -18.23
N ALA A 203 -28.35 2.58 -16.97
CA ALA A 203 -29.50 2.55 -16.06
C ALA A 203 -29.85 3.93 -15.48
N GLY A 204 -28.86 4.82 -15.31
CA GLY A 204 -29.05 6.18 -14.80
C GLY A 204 -28.20 7.19 -15.55
N ARG A 205 -28.61 8.46 -15.53
CA ARG A 205 -27.88 9.54 -16.19
C ARG A 205 -26.76 10.02 -15.27
N CYS A 206 -25.52 9.69 -15.59
CA CYS A 206 -24.35 10.00 -14.78
C CYS A 206 -23.44 11.03 -15.49
N LEU A 207 -22.91 11.98 -14.73
CA LEU A 207 -21.80 12.83 -15.14
C LEU A 207 -20.55 12.37 -14.39
N LEU A 208 -19.60 11.77 -15.11
CA LEU A 208 -18.31 11.34 -14.56
C LEU A 208 -17.25 12.32 -15.03
N VAL A 209 -16.46 12.88 -14.12
CA VAL A 209 -15.33 13.75 -14.44
C VAL A 209 -14.03 13.08 -14.03
N LEU A 210 -13.12 12.88 -14.98
CA LEU A 210 -11.76 12.42 -14.73
C LEU A 210 -10.77 13.56 -15.03
N ASP A 211 -10.19 14.11 -13.97
CA ASP A 211 -9.29 15.24 -14.03
C ASP A 211 -7.82 14.79 -14.09
N ASN A 212 -6.97 15.49 -14.86
CA ASN A 212 -5.55 15.22 -15.03
C ASN A 212 -5.21 13.88 -15.70
N VAL A 213 -5.88 13.54 -16.80
CA VAL A 213 -5.64 12.32 -17.59
C VAL A 213 -4.20 12.25 -18.12
N GLU A 214 -3.51 13.38 -18.30
CA GLU A 214 -2.10 13.39 -18.71
C GLU A 214 -1.17 12.61 -17.76
N SER A 215 -1.59 12.38 -16.51
CA SER A 215 -0.80 11.65 -15.51
C SER A 215 -0.63 10.16 -15.86
N ILE A 216 -1.56 9.58 -16.64
CA ILE A 216 -1.51 8.19 -17.12
C ILE A 216 -0.96 8.07 -18.55
N LEU A 217 -0.61 9.20 -19.18
CA LEU A 217 -0.05 9.28 -20.54
C LEU A 217 1.48 9.44 -20.48
N GLN A 218 2.18 8.91 -21.48
CA GLN A 218 3.62 9.05 -21.63
C GLN A 218 3.97 10.45 -22.10
N SER A 219 5.01 11.03 -21.53
CA SER A 219 5.56 12.32 -21.96
C SER A 219 6.50 12.21 -23.17
N SER A 220 6.42 11.13 -23.97
CA SER A 220 7.35 10.83 -25.06
C SER A 220 6.86 11.36 -26.42
N ASP A 221 7.67 11.21 -27.48
CA ASP A 221 7.38 11.70 -28.85
C ASP A 221 6.07 11.18 -29.47
N ARG A 222 5.43 10.15 -28.88
CA ARG A 222 4.12 9.66 -29.29
C ARG A 222 3.03 10.24 -28.40
N THR A 223 2.45 11.35 -28.86
CA THR A 223 1.34 12.05 -28.20
C THR A 223 0.19 11.10 -27.87
N GLY A 224 -0.30 11.16 -26.63
CA GLY A 224 -1.50 10.45 -26.20
C GLY A 224 -1.31 8.95 -25.91
N SER A 225 -0.08 8.42 -25.93
CA SER A 225 0.20 7.01 -25.61
C SER A 225 0.16 6.76 -24.09
N TYR A 226 -0.37 5.61 -23.63
CA TYR A 226 -0.44 5.31 -22.20
C TYR A 226 0.91 4.86 -21.64
N ARG A 227 1.14 5.18 -20.36
CA ARG A 227 2.25 4.61 -19.59
C ARG A 227 2.10 3.10 -19.46
N GLU A 228 3.23 2.43 -19.21
CA GLU A 228 3.22 0.99 -18.92
C GLU A 228 2.31 0.70 -17.71
N GLY A 229 1.43 -0.29 -17.84
CA GLY A 229 0.41 -0.62 -16.84
C GLY A 229 -0.92 0.15 -16.93
N TYR A 230 -1.03 1.19 -17.78
CA TYR A 230 -2.24 2.03 -17.87
C TYR A 230 -3.03 1.90 -19.17
N ALA A 231 -2.65 0.98 -20.06
CA ALA A 231 -3.32 0.78 -21.35
C ALA A 231 -4.82 0.45 -21.23
N GLU A 232 -5.23 -0.19 -20.13
CA GLU A 232 -6.63 -0.56 -19.87
C GLU A 232 -7.54 0.67 -19.75
N TYR A 233 -7.02 1.85 -19.37
CA TYR A 233 -7.80 3.09 -19.40
C TYR A 233 -8.33 3.37 -20.80
N GLY A 234 -7.56 3.05 -21.85
CA GLY A 234 -8.03 3.19 -23.23
C GLY A 234 -9.24 2.32 -23.55
N GLU A 235 -9.32 1.13 -22.96
CA GLU A 235 -10.47 0.23 -23.11
C GLU A 235 -11.71 0.79 -22.40
N LEU A 236 -11.56 1.38 -21.21
CA LEU A 236 -12.63 2.09 -20.53
C LEU A 236 -13.16 3.26 -21.37
N LEU A 237 -12.26 4.13 -21.83
CA LEU A 237 -12.61 5.32 -22.60
C LEU A 237 -13.33 4.95 -23.91
N ARG A 238 -12.81 3.95 -24.63
CA ARG A 238 -13.44 3.41 -25.84
C ARG A 238 -14.82 2.84 -25.55
N SER A 239 -14.94 2.02 -24.50
CA SER A 239 -16.20 1.37 -24.16
C SER A 239 -17.29 2.37 -23.77
N ILE A 240 -16.95 3.45 -23.06
CA ILE A 240 -17.89 4.55 -22.76
C ILE A 240 -18.27 5.31 -24.04
N GLY A 241 -17.31 5.62 -24.90
CA GLY A 241 -17.58 6.35 -26.14
C GLY A 241 -18.48 5.58 -27.13
N GLU A 242 -18.21 4.29 -27.32
CA GLU A 242 -18.89 3.46 -28.31
C GLU A 242 -20.27 2.95 -27.85
N THR A 243 -20.43 2.66 -26.56
CA THR A 243 -21.70 2.10 -26.05
C THR A 243 -22.79 3.17 -25.92
N ALA A 244 -24.02 2.80 -26.27
CA ALA A 244 -25.14 3.73 -26.18
C ALA A 244 -25.60 3.91 -24.72
N HIS A 245 -25.57 5.16 -24.24
CA HIS A 245 -26.11 5.61 -22.96
C HIS A 245 -26.38 7.12 -22.97
N HIS A 246 -27.07 7.63 -21.93
CA HIS A 246 -27.37 9.06 -21.75
C HIS A 246 -26.42 9.77 -20.78
N SER A 247 -25.47 9.02 -20.21
CA SER A 247 -24.40 9.54 -19.35
C SER A 247 -23.30 10.25 -20.15
N CYS A 248 -22.50 11.07 -19.48
CA CYS A 248 -21.36 11.77 -20.08
C CYS A 248 -20.10 11.60 -19.22
N LEU A 249 -18.97 11.32 -19.87
CA LEU A 249 -17.63 11.34 -19.30
C LEU A 249 -16.90 12.62 -19.74
N LEU A 250 -16.52 13.47 -18.79
CA LEU A 250 -15.71 14.66 -19.01
C LEU A 250 -14.26 14.35 -18.61
N LEU A 251 -13.33 14.57 -19.53
CA LEU A 251 -11.89 14.42 -19.29
C LEU A 251 -11.21 15.78 -19.28
N THR A 252 -10.21 15.97 -18.42
CA THR A 252 -9.25 17.07 -18.58
C THR A 252 -7.88 16.49 -18.91
N SER A 253 -7.24 17.01 -19.95
CA SER A 253 -5.91 16.58 -20.37
C SER A 253 -5.13 17.69 -21.07
N ARG A 254 -3.81 17.55 -21.18
CA ARG A 254 -3.00 18.40 -22.08
C ARG A 254 -3.06 17.92 -23.52
N GLU A 255 -3.12 16.62 -23.70
CA GLU A 255 -3.14 15.94 -24.97
C GLU A 255 -4.26 14.89 -25.02
N PRO A 256 -4.86 14.63 -26.19
CA PRO A 256 -5.90 13.63 -26.31
C PRO A 256 -5.31 12.22 -26.18
N PRO A 257 -5.92 11.33 -25.37
CA PRO A 257 -5.57 9.91 -25.38
C PRO A 257 -5.69 9.33 -26.79
N GLN A 258 -4.73 8.50 -27.21
CA GLN A 258 -4.58 8.07 -28.60
C GLN A 258 -5.82 7.35 -29.14
N ASP A 259 -6.53 6.58 -28.31
CA ASP A 259 -7.75 5.86 -28.72
C ASP A 259 -8.91 6.80 -29.08
N LEU A 260 -8.96 7.98 -28.48
CA LEU A 260 -10.04 8.94 -28.69
C LEU A 260 -9.86 9.72 -29.98
N ILE A 261 -8.61 9.90 -30.44
CA ILE A 261 -8.29 10.64 -31.67
C ILE A 261 -9.02 10.03 -32.88
N ILE A 262 -9.17 8.71 -32.92
CA ILE A 262 -9.80 8.00 -34.05
C ILE A 262 -11.33 8.10 -33.99
N LEU A 263 -11.90 8.28 -32.80
CA LEU A 263 -13.34 8.25 -32.56
C LEU A 263 -13.97 9.65 -32.48
N GLU A 264 -13.14 10.69 -32.43
CA GLU A 264 -13.56 12.09 -32.35
C GLU A 264 -14.20 12.58 -33.65
N GLY A 265 -15.21 13.45 -33.53
CA GLY A 265 -15.72 14.23 -34.65
C GLY A 265 -16.79 15.25 -34.25
N GLU A 266 -16.93 16.31 -35.04
CA GLU A 266 -17.82 17.44 -34.73
C GLU A 266 -19.29 17.05 -34.53
N ASN A 267 -19.76 16.00 -35.19
CA ASN A 267 -21.12 15.47 -35.06
C ASN A 267 -21.17 14.09 -34.41
N LEU A 268 -20.07 13.65 -33.80
CA LEU A 268 -19.95 12.36 -33.13
C LEU A 268 -20.18 12.52 -31.61
N PRO A 269 -20.52 11.42 -30.90
CA PRO A 269 -20.73 11.44 -29.45
C PRO A 269 -19.44 11.66 -28.64
N ILE A 270 -18.28 11.70 -29.31
CA ILE A 270 -16.97 11.93 -28.71
C ILE A 270 -16.40 13.20 -29.33
N ARG A 271 -16.07 14.20 -28.51
CA ARG A 271 -15.55 15.51 -28.95
C ARG A 271 -14.41 15.98 -28.07
N CYS A 272 -13.44 16.67 -28.65
CA CYS A 272 -12.45 17.43 -27.89
C CYS A 272 -12.74 18.94 -27.97
N PHE A 273 -12.58 19.62 -26.85
CA PHE A 273 -12.69 21.06 -26.75
C PHE A 273 -11.31 21.66 -26.41
N PRO A 274 -10.63 22.30 -27.37
CA PRO A 274 -9.37 22.98 -27.11
C PRO A 274 -9.64 24.29 -26.34
N LEU A 275 -9.23 24.32 -25.08
CA LEU A 275 -9.34 25.49 -24.22
C LEU A 275 -8.20 26.46 -24.49
N THR A 276 -8.54 27.65 -24.95
CA THR A 276 -7.62 28.77 -25.23
C THR A 276 -7.33 29.58 -23.97
N GLY A 277 -6.48 30.62 -24.07
CA GLY A 277 -6.29 31.61 -23.01
C GLY A 277 -7.55 32.37 -22.61
N LEU A 278 -7.50 33.06 -21.49
CA LEU A 278 -8.53 34.03 -21.12
C LEU A 278 -8.53 35.22 -22.09
N SER A 279 -9.72 35.80 -22.25
CA SER A 279 -9.90 37.10 -22.92
C SER A 279 -9.18 38.21 -22.16
N ASP A 280 -8.96 39.35 -22.81
CA ASP A 280 -8.31 40.51 -22.18
C ASP A 280 -9.06 40.98 -20.94
N THR A 281 -10.39 41.02 -21.00
CA THR A 281 -11.24 41.44 -19.88
C THR A 281 -11.14 40.47 -18.70
N ASP A 282 -11.20 39.16 -18.96
CA ASP A 282 -11.13 38.15 -17.91
C ASP A 282 -9.71 38.04 -17.32
N GLY A 283 -8.70 38.20 -18.17
CA GLY A 283 -7.30 38.24 -17.77
C GLY A 283 -7.04 39.41 -16.82
N GLN A 284 -7.56 40.61 -17.11
CA GLN A 284 -7.46 41.77 -16.23
C GLN A 284 -8.08 41.52 -14.86
N GLU A 285 -9.24 40.87 -14.78
CA GLU A 285 -9.89 40.54 -13.49
C GLU A 285 -9.02 39.62 -12.63
N ILE A 286 -8.35 38.63 -13.23
CA ILE A 286 -7.40 37.76 -12.51
C ILE A 286 -6.21 38.55 -11.95
N LEU A 287 -5.68 39.52 -12.70
CA LEU A 287 -4.61 40.36 -12.19
C LEU A 287 -5.13 41.24 -11.04
N LYS A 288 -6.29 41.88 -11.19
CA LYS A 288 -6.91 42.73 -10.15
C LYS A 288 -7.17 41.98 -8.84
N GLU A 289 -7.48 40.68 -8.89
CA GLU A 289 -7.56 39.81 -7.69
C GLU A 289 -6.27 39.87 -6.84
N LYS A 290 -5.10 39.98 -7.49
CA LYS A 290 -3.79 39.95 -6.84
C LYS A 290 -3.32 41.31 -6.34
N GLY A 291 -3.94 42.41 -6.76
CA GLY A 291 -3.60 43.76 -6.32
C GLY A 291 -4.03 44.85 -7.28
N ASN A 292 -3.65 46.09 -6.95
CA ASN A 292 -3.90 47.24 -7.81
C ASN A 292 -2.73 47.43 -8.78
N PHE A 293 -3.06 47.61 -10.05
CA PHE A 293 -2.08 47.79 -11.12
C PHE A 293 -2.38 49.07 -11.91
N ALA A 294 -1.33 49.78 -12.29
CA ALA A 294 -1.39 50.96 -13.13
C ALA A 294 -0.85 50.63 -14.52
N GLY A 295 -1.72 50.68 -15.53
CA GLY A 295 -1.40 50.47 -16.93
C GLY A 295 -2.57 50.87 -17.82
N ASP A 296 -2.27 51.24 -19.07
CA ASP A 296 -3.28 51.51 -20.11
C ASP A 296 -3.74 50.22 -20.81
N ASP A 297 -4.84 50.28 -21.56
CA ASP A 297 -5.44 49.10 -22.20
C ASP A 297 -4.46 48.36 -23.12
N THR A 298 -3.54 49.08 -23.79
CA THR A 298 -2.54 48.46 -24.68
C THR A 298 -1.46 47.70 -23.90
N GLN A 299 -1.08 48.22 -22.74
CA GLN A 299 -0.11 47.57 -21.85
C GLN A 299 -0.70 46.30 -21.23
N TRP A 300 -1.97 46.36 -20.81
CA TRP A 300 -2.70 45.18 -20.33
C TRP A 300 -2.77 44.08 -21.38
N LEU A 301 -3.18 44.45 -22.60
CA LEU A 301 -3.26 43.54 -23.74
C LEU A 301 -1.90 42.91 -24.05
N THR A 302 -0.82 43.71 -24.05
CA THR A 302 0.54 43.21 -24.27
C THR A 302 0.95 42.14 -23.24
N VAL A 303 0.63 42.33 -21.95
CA VAL A 303 0.95 41.32 -20.92
C VAL A 303 0.12 40.06 -21.10
N ILE A 304 -1.18 40.19 -21.37
CA ILE A 304 -2.10 39.05 -21.47
C ILE A 304 -1.77 38.21 -22.71
N GLU A 305 -1.57 38.85 -23.86
CA GLU A 305 -1.17 38.19 -25.10
C GLU A 305 0.18 37.50 -24.97
N HIS A 306 1.15 38.13 -24.28
CA HIS A 306 2.48 37.55 -24.09
C HIS A 306 2.46 36.21 -23.33
N TYR A 307 1.53 36.03 -22.40
CA TYR A 307 1.34 34.76 -21.67
C TYR A 307 0.18 33.94 -22.21
N ALA A 308 -0.29 34.23 -23.43
CA ALA A 308 -1.41 33.57 -24.09
C ALA A 308 -2.66 33.41 -23.18
N GLY A 309 -2.94 34.42 -22.34
CA GLY A 309 -4.07 34.40 -21.41
C GLY A 309 -4.05 33.29 -20.36
N ASN A 310 -2.90 32.67 -20.06
CA ASN A 310 -2.80 31.57 -19.10
C ASN A 310 -3.05 32.05 -17.65
N PRO A 311 -4.14 31.63 -16.98
CA PRO A 311 -4.50 32.10 -15.64
C PRO A 311 -3.39 31.96 -14.60
N LEU A 312 -2.66 30.83 -14.60
CA LEU A 312 -1.58 30.61 -13.65
C LEU A 312 -0.39 31.53 -13.92
N ALA A 313 0.01 31.66 -15.19
CA ALA A 313 1.08 32.58 -15.57
C ALA A 313 0.74 34.02 -15.17
N LEU A 314 -0.49 34.46 -15.46
CA LEU A 314 -0.98 35.79 -15.10
C LEU A 314 -0.96 35.98 -13.57
N LYS A 315 -1.39 35.00 -12.77
CA LYS A 315 -1.31 35.08 -11.29
C LYS A 315 0.13 35.19 -10.79
N MET A 316 1.08 34.45 -11.36
CA MET A 316 2.50 34.54 -11.00
C MET A 316 3.09 35.90 -11.38
N VAL A 317 2.81 36.37 -12.59
CA VAL A 317 3.32 37.65 -13.12
C VAL A 317 2.71 38.83 -12.37
N ALA A 318 1.42 38.81 -12.04
CA ALA A 318 0.79 39.83 -11.22
C ALA A 318 1.51 40.01 -9.88
N CYS A 319 1.90 38.90 -9.25
CA CYS A 319 2.67 38.94 -8.01
C CYS A 319 4.06 39.56 -8.21
N LEU A 320 4.73 39.26 -9.32
CA LEU A 320 6.02 39.88 -9.67
C LEU A 320 5.91 41.38 -9.93
N VAL A 321 4.92 41.80 -10.71
CA VAL A 321 4.68 43.21 -11.04
C VAL A 321 4.34 44.01 -9.79
N ARG A 322 3.50 43.45 -8.91
CA ARG A 322 3.15 44.06 -7.63
C ARG A 322 4.38 44.23 -6.73
N ASP A 323 5.15 43.16 -6.55
CA ASP A 323 6.22 43.13 -5.55
C ASP A 323 7.48 43.89 -5.99
N PHE A 324 7.81 43.92 -7.29
CA PHE A 324 9.05 44.54 -7.81
C PHE A 324 8.84 45.84 -8.57
N PHE A 325 7.66 46.04 -9.17
CA PHE A 325 7.34 47.23 -9.98
C PHE A 325 6.22 48.06 -9.36
N TYR A 326 5.84 47.79 -8.10
CA TYR A 326 4.80 48.50 -7.35
C TYR A 326 3.46 48.59 -8.13
N GLY A 327 3.16 47.56 -8.91
CA GLY A 327 1.94 47.51 -9.73
C GLY A 327 2.02 48.28 -11.06
N ASN A 328 3.17 48.87 -11.42
CA ASN A 328 3.32 49.62 -12.67
C ASN A 328 3.65 48.69 -13.85
N ILE A 329 2.68 48.49 -14.75
CA ILE A 329 2.81 47.59 -15.90
C ILE A 329 3.76 48.17 -16.96
N ALA A 330 3.75 49.49 -17.17
CA ALA A 330 4.62 50.14 -18.14
C ALA A 330 6.11 49.91 -17.81
N GLN A 331 6.50 50.02 -16.54
CA GLN A 331 7.87 49.75 -16.09
C GLN A 331 8.25 48.28 -16.28
N PHE A 332 7.33 47.37 -15.98
CA PHE A 332 7.52 45.94 -16.21
C PHE A 332 7.72 45.61 -17.69
N LEU A 333 6.88 46.16 -18.58
CA LEU A 333 7.00 45.97 -20.03
C LEU A 333 8.30 46.55 -20.59
N ASN A 334 8.76 47.70 -20.08
CA ASN A 334 10.05 48.27 -20.48
C ASN A 334 11.22 47.37 -20.03
N PHE A 335 11.14 46.78 -18.84
CA PHE A 335 12.09 45.79 -18.37
C PHE A 335 12.08 44.52 -19.26
N LEU A 336 10.89 44.04 -19.65
CA LEU A 336 10.76 42.91 -20.57
C LEU A 336 11.40 43.18 -21.94
N LYS A 337 11.23 44.39 -22.48
CA LYS A 337 11.80 44.80 -23.78
C LYS A 337 13.33 44.92 -23.79
N GLN A 338 13.97 45.12 -22.64
CA GLN A 338 15.43 45.36 -22.54
C GLN A 338 16.27 44.08 -22.39
N GLY A 339 15.65 42.92 -22.15
CA GLY A 339 16.35 41.65 -22.12
C GLY A 339 15.93 40.71 -23.24
N SER A 340 16.73 39.67 -23.46
CA SER A 340 16.36 38.43 -24.19
C SER A 340 15.30 37.67 -23.38
N PHE A 341 14.17 38.33 -23.12
CA PHE A 341 13.07 37.90 -22.28
C PHE A 341 11.88 37.56 -23.18
N ILE A 342 12.10 36.63 -24.11
CA ILE A 342 11.03 35.97 -24.84
C ILE A 342 10.61 34.79 -23.94
N PHE A 343 9.37 34.80 -23.46
CA PHE A 343 8.81 33.72 -22.66
C PHE A 343 7.87 32.95 -23.59
N ASP A 344 8.26 31.75 -23.99
CA ASP A 344 7.45 30.96 -24.92
C ASP A 344 6.51 29.98 -24.17
N ASP A 345 6.80 29.63 -22.90
CA ASP A 345 6.02 28.64 -22.13
C ASP A 345 6.00 28.86 -20.58
N ILE A 346 4.97 28.32 -19.90
CA ILE A 346 4.79 28.34 -18.43
C ILE A 346 6.00 27.73 -17.69
N ARG A 347 6.71 26.79 -18.34
CA ARG A 347 7.91 26.14 -17.78
C ARG A 347 9.04 27.14 -17.55
N ASP A 348 9.29 28.05 -18.48
CA ASP A 348 10.34 29.07 -18.35
C ASP A 348 10.05 30.04 -17.19
N LEU A 349 8.77 30.36 -17.00
CA LEU A 349 8.33 31.18 -15.88
C LEU A 349 8.59 30.47 -14.55
N LEU A 350 8.24 29.18 -14.45
CA LEU A 350 8.50 28.35 -13.27
C LEU A 350 9.99 28.23 -12.98
N ASP A 351 10.83 28.00 -14.00
CA ASP A 351 12.29 27.93 -13.85
C ASP A 351 12.88 29.20 -13.24
N ARG A 352 12.46 30.37 -13.71
CA ARG A 352 12.93 31.63 -13.14
C ARG A 352 12.38 31.88 -11.73
N GLN A 353 11.13 31.53 -11.47
CA GLN A 353 10.60 31.64 -10.11
C GLN A 353 11.36 30.75 -9.14
N PHE A 354 11.63 29.51 -9.54
CA PHE A 354 12.35 28.53 -8.75
C PHE A 354 13.78 28.96 -8.44
N GLN A 355 14.52 29.50 -9.42
CA GLN A 355 15.88 30.02 -9.23
C GLN A 355 15.96 31.19 -8.23
N ARG A 356 14.86 31.93 -8.02
CA ARG A 356 14.78 33.04 -7.05
C ARG A 356 14.38 32.61 -5.65
N LEU A 357 14.07 31.34 -5.44
CA LEU A 357 13.65 30.82 -4.14
C LEU A 357 14.86 30.63 -3.22
N SER A 358 14.65 30.80 -1.92
CA SER A 358 15.62 30.37 -0.92
C SER A 358 15.75 28.85 -0.89
N ALA A 359 16.84 28.33 -0.32
CA ALA A 359 17.04 26.88 -0.19
C ALA A 359 15.87 26.18 0.52
N THR A 360 15.29 26.77 1.59
CA THR A 360 14.13 26.17 2.27
C THR A 360 12.86 26.22 1.43
N GLN A 361 12.66 27.29 0.64
CA GLN A 361 11.52 27.34 -0.28
C GLN A 361 11.64 26.27 -1.36
N GLN A 362 12.85 26.03 -1.89
CA GLN A 362 13.10 24.94 -2.84
C GLN A 362 12.89 23.56 -2.18
N ASP A 363 13.39 23.36 -0.96
CA ASP A 363 13.21 22.11 -0.21
C ASP A 363 11.73 21.78 -0.02
N LEU A 364 10.91 22.77 0.35
CA LEU A 364 9.47 22.61 0.54
C LEU A 364 8.74 22.34 -0.78
N MET A 365 9.17 22.96 -1.88
CA MET A 365 8.61 22.69 -3.20
C MET A 365 8.83 21.24 -3.62
N TYR A 366 10.00 20.66 -3.34
CA TYR A 366 10.25 19.24 -3.58
C TYR A 366 9.42 18.35 -2.66
N TRP A 367 9.33 18.65 -1.36
CA TRP A 367 8.54 17.86 -0.42
C TRP A 367 7.05 17.83 -0.74
N LEU A 368 6.46 18.96 -1.15
CA LEU A 368 5.07 19.01 -1.58
C LEU A 368 4.86 18.18 -2.86
N ALA A 369 5.84 18.15 -3.76
CA ALA A 369 5.77 17.34 -4.97
C ALA A 369 5.89 15.84 -4.68
N ILE A 370 6.79 15.45 -3.76
CA ILE A 370 7.02 14.06 -3.35
C ILE A 370 5.84 13.50 -2.55
N ASN A 371 5.22 14.31 -1.69
CA ASN A 371 4.08 13.86 -0.89
C ASN A 371 2.82 13.64 -1.72
N ARG A 372 2.71 14.28 -2.90
CA ARG A 372 1.66 14.04 -3.93
C ARG A 372 0.22 14.40 -3.52
N GLU A 373 -0.06 14.54 -2.24
CA GLU A 373 -1.33 14.97 -1.65
C GLU A 373 -1.18 16.23 -0.79
N PRO A 374 -2.29 16.89 -0.40
CA PRO A 374 -2.26 17.97 0.58
C PRO A 374 -1.62 17.50 1.90
N VAL A 375 -0.60 18.23 2.35
CA VAL A 375 0.20 17.86 3.53
C VAL A 375 -0.03 18.86 4.66
N PHE A 376 -0.16 18.36 5.88
CA PHE A 376 -0.25 19.23 7.05
C PHE A 376 1.13 19.76 7.45
N PHE A 377 1.15 20.90 8.13
CA PHE A 377 2.39 21.54 8.57
C PHE A 377 3.31 20.60 9.38
N LYS A 378 2.73 19.81 10.30
CA LYS A 378 3.47 18.90 11.18
C LYS A 378 4.16 17.77 10.42
N GLU A 379 3.53 17.27 9.35
CA GLU A 379 4.11 16.23 8.50
C GLU A 379 5.28 16.80 7.67
N LEU A 380 5.12 18.00 7.10
CA LEU A 380 6.20 18.69 6.40
C LEU A 380 7.39 18.99 7.33
N GLU A 381 7.12 19.36 8.58
CA GLU A 381 8.16 19.60 9.59
C GLU A 381 8.96 18.34 9.90
N GLN A 382 8.33 17.17 9.90
CA GLN A 382 9.00 15.88 10.10
C GLN A 382 9.85 15.44 8.91
N ASP A 383 9.41 15.77 7.69
CA ASP A 383 10.12 15.39 6.46
C ASP A 383 11.45 16.18 6.28
N VAL A 384 11.50 17.43 6.74
CA VAL A 384 12.66 18.31 6.55
C VAL A 384 13.82 17.95 7.50
N VAL A 385 14.90 17.39 6.95
CA VAL A 385 16.09 16.90 7.68
C VAL A 385 16.85 17.99 8.44
N CYS A 386 16.89 19.20 7.89
CA CYS A 386 17.72 20.28 8.44
C CYS A 386 17.04 20.91 9.66
N HIS A 387 17.80 21.30 10.70
CA HIS A 387 17.33 22.02 11.89
C HIS A 387 16.82 23.43 11.54
N ARG A 388 15.75 23.51 10.76
CA ARG A 388 15.04 24.74 10.47
C ARG A 388 13.94 24.88 11.50
N CYS A 389 13.87 26.06 12.13
CA CYS A 389 12.84 26.32 13.11
C CYS A 389 11.48 26.39 12.42
N ALA A 390 10.41 25.92 13.08
CA ALA A 390 9.03 26.01 12.60
C ALA A 390 8.64 27.39 11.99
N PRO A 391 9.09 28.55 12.53
CA PRO A 391 8.81 29.86 11.93
C PRO A 391 9.37 30.03 10.51
N ASP A 392 10.56 29.48 10.22
CA ASP A 392 11.19 29.61 8.90
C ASP A 392 10.41 28.84 7.83
N ILE A 393 9.90 27.66 8.19
CA ILE A 393 9.03 26.85 7.33
C ILE A 393 7.72 27.60 7.08
N LEU A 394 7.06 28.12 8.12
CA LEU A 394 5.82 28.88 7.98
C LEU A 394 5.99 30.14 7.12
N GLN A 395 7.06 30.91 7.34
CA GLN A 395 7.37 32.09 6.53
C GLN A 395 7.63 31.71 5.07
N SER A 396 8.29 30.59 4.83
CA SER A 396 8.58 30.08 3.49
C SER A 396 7.32 29.61 2.78
N LEU A 397 6.42 28.89 3.46
CA LEU A 397 5.10 28.53 2.93
C LEU A 397 4.28 29.78 2.60
N GLY A 398 4.24 30.78 3.49
CA GLY A 398 3.55 32.04 3.23
C GLY A 398 4.16 32.83 2.06
N SER A 399 5.48 32.74 1.84
CA SER A 399 6.14 33.31 0.66
C SER A 399 5.77 32.58 -0.62
N LEU A 400 5.82 31.25 -0.63
CA LEU A 400 5.46 30.42 -1.78
C LEU A 400 3.99 30.61 -2.18
N GLN A 401 3.08 30.70 -1.20
CA GLN A 401 1.66 30.93 -1.43
C GLN A 401 1.42 32.31 -2.06
N ARG A 402 2.11 33.35 -1.58
CA ARG A 402 2.03 34.70 -2.17
C ARG A 402 2.51 34.76 -3.61
N ARG A 403 3.41 33.85 -4.02
CA ARG A 403 3.91 33.72 -5.40
C ARG A 403 3.03 32.81 -6.28
N SER A 404 1.91 32.31 -5.76
CA SER A 404 1.03 31.34 -6.45
C SER A 404 1.74 30.05 -6.87
N LEU A 405 2.79 29.64 -6.15
CA LEU A 405 3.52 28.38 -6.39
C LEU A 405 2.93 27.20 -5.61
N ILE A 406 2.22 27.48 -4.51
CA ILE A 406 1.55 26.49 -3.69
C ILE A 406 0.14 26.96 -3.34
N GLU A 407 -0.71 26.02 -2.98
CA GLU A 407 -2.09 26.24 -2.56
C GLU A 407 -2.29 25.76 -1.12
N LYS A 408 -3.21 26.43 -0.41
CA LYS A 408 -3.66 26.01 0.91
C LYS A 408 -5.13 25.62 0.82
N THR A 409 -5.40 24.34 1.05
CA THR A 409 -6.75 23.78 1.12
C THR A 409 -7.13 23.51 2.58
N SER A 410 -8.36 23.06 2.82
CA SER A 410 -8.76 22.52 4.13
C SER A 410 -7.95 21.29 4.54
N ALA A 411 -7.47 20.51 3.55
CA ALA A 411 -6.70 19.30 3.75
C ALA A 411 -5.18 19.54 3.92
N GLY A 412 -4.70 20.78 3.78
CA GLY A 412 -3.29 21.11 3.94
C GLY A 412 -2.70 21.90 2.77
N PHE A 413 -1.37 21.93 2.70
CA PHE A 413 -0.63 22.59 1.64
C PHE A 413 -0.40 21.64 0.47
N THR A 414 -0.58 22.11 -0.76
CA THR A 414 -0.35 21.32 -1.96
C THR A 414 0.15 22.20 -3.10
N GLN A 415 0.43 21.59 -4.25
CA GLN A 415 0.80 22.27 -5.49
C GLN A 415 -0.26 22.04 -6.55
N GLN A 416 -0.38 22.99 -7.48
CA GLN A 416 -1.11 22.76 -8.72
C GLN A 416 -0.41 21.67 -9.54
N PRO A 417 -1.15 20.85 -10.31
CA PRO A 417 -0.58 19.75 -11.08
C PRO A 417 0.62 20.15 -11.95
N VAL A 418 0.54 21.30 -12.63
CA VAL A 418 1.62 21.81 -13.49
C VAL A 418 2.88 22.17 -12.71
N VAL A 419 2.75 22.70 -11.49
CA VAL A 419 3.89 23.03 -10.62
C VAL A 419 4.50 21.75 -10.03
N MET A 420 3.66 20.82 -9.60
CA MET A 420 4.09 19.53 -9.09
C MET A 420 4.87 18.73 -10.14
N GLU A 421 4.35 18.67 -11.36
CA GLU A 421 5.01 18.01 -12.49
C GLU A 421 6.35 18.67 -12.83
N TYR A 422 6.40 20.01 -12.84
CA TYR A 422 7.65 20.74 -13.00
C TYR A 422 8.68 20.32 -11.94
N MET A 423 8.29 20.25 -10.67
CA MET A 423 9.16 19.82 -9.58
C MET A 423 9.61 18.36 -9.71
N VAL A 424 8.70 17.46 -10.10
CA VAL A 424 9.02 16.04 -10.36
C VAL A 424 9.99 15.90 -11.52
N ASN A 425 9.80 16.62 -12.62
CA ASN A 425 10.72 16.61 -13.76
C ASN A 425 12.13 17.07 -13.37
N ARG A 426 12.25 18.07 -12.48
CA ARG A 426 13.55 18.46 -11.92
C ARG A 426 14.20 17.34 -11.10
N LEU A 427 13.43 16.60 -10.29
CA LEU A 427 13.95 15.42 -9.58
C LEU A 427 14.46 14.37 -10.57
N ILE A 428 13.68 14.08 -11.62
CA ILE A 428 14.01 13.10 -12.66
C ILE A 428 15.28 13.52 -13.44
N GLU A 429 15.51 14.81 -13.62
CA GLU A 429 16.72 15.36 -14.27
C GLU A 429 17.93 15.32 -13.33
N GLN A 430 17.80 15.77 -12.07
CA GLN A 430 18.93 15.98 -11.17
C GLN A 430 19.41 14.72 -10.45
N ILE A 431 18.51 13.83 -10.02
CA ILE A 431 18.86 12.65 -9.22
C ILE A 431 19.81 11.69 -9.96
N PRO A 432 19.59 11.36 -11.25
CA PRO A 432 20.54 10.53 -11.99
C PRO A 432 21.95 11.14 -12.08
N GLU A 433 22.06 12.47 -12.21
CA GLU A 433 23.34 13.19 -12.21
C GLU A 433 24.02 13.12 -10.84
N GLU A 434 23.27 13.27 -9.74
CA GLU A 434 23.79 13.14 -8.37
C GLU A 434 24.33 11.72 -8.10
N ILE A 435 23.61 10.68 -8.53
CA ILE A 435 24.05 9.28 -8.38
C ILE A 435 25.33 9.05 -9.18
N THR A 436 25.35 9.50 -10.45
CA THR A 436 26.49 9.28 -11.34
C THR A 436 27.74 10.02 -10.84
N SER A 437 27.59 11.28 -10.43
CA SER A 437 28.69 12.13 -9.95
C SER A 437 29.09 11.89 -8.50
N LYS A 438 28.29 11.14 -7.72
CA LYS A 438 28.47 10.92 -6.27
C LYS A 438 28.39 12.22 -5.44
N ASN A 439 27.75 13.27 -5.98
CA ASN A 439 27.54 14.56 -5.29
C ASN A 439 26.07 14.71 -4.87
N PHE A 440 25.78 14.38 -3.61
CA PHE A 440 24.40 14.29 -3.10
C PHE A 440 23.93 15.62 -2.50
N VAL A 441 22.91 16.21 -3.13
CA VAL A 441 22.23 17.42 -2.65
C VAL A 441 20.77 17.12 -2.33
N LEU A 442 20.02 16.55 -3.27
CA LEU A 442 18.62 16.16 -3.11
C LEU A 442 18.48 14.78 -2.50
N LEU A 443 19.32 13.81 -2.91
CA LEU A 443 19.28 12.44 -2.38
C LEU A 443 19.49 12.36 -0.87
N ARG A 444 20.15 13.37 -0.30
CA ARG A 444 20.40 13.47 1.14
C ARG A 444 19.24 14.08 1.93
N THR A 445 18.44 14.96 1.31
CA THR A 445 17.41 15.77 1.99
C THR A 445 16.00 15.31 1.69
N HIS A 446 15.79 14.51 0.65
CA HIS A 446 14.47 14.13 0.17
C HIS A 446 14.37 12.62 -0.06
N ALA A 447 13.26 12.03 0.34
CA ALA A 447 12.91 10.66 -0.02
C ALA A 447 12.32 10.63 -1.44
N LEU A 448 12.75 9.70 -2.29
CA LEU A 448 12.14 9.47 -3.60
C LEU A 448 10.79 8.75 -3.47
N VAL A 449 10.69 7.86 -2.48
CA VAL A 449 9.49 7.13 -2.08
C VAL A 449 9.42 7.14 -0.56
N LYS A 450 8.27 7.47 0.01
CA LYS A 450 8.04 7.43 1.46
C LYS A 450 7.50 6.07 1.84
N ALA A 451 8.32 5.21 2.44
CA ALA A 451 7.87 3.90 2.93
C ALA A 451 6.66 3.98 3.87
N THR A 452 6.55 5.08 4.62
CA THR A 452 5.44 5.36 5.56
C THR A 452 4.16 5.90 4.91
N ALA A 453 4.18 6.23 3.62
CA ALA A 453 2.98 6.71 2.92
C ALA A 453 2.00 5.56 2.65
N PRO A 454 0.69 5.87 2.46
CA PRO A 454 -0.29 4.89 2.01
C PRO A 454 0.15 4.18 0.73
N GLU A 455 -0.24 2.92 0.55
CA GLU A 455 0.18 2.06 -0.57
C GLU A 455 -0.05 2.73 -1.93
N TYR A 456 -1.25 3.24 -2.18
CA TYR A 456 -1.60 3.93 -3.43
C TYR A 456 -0.72 5.18 -3.71
N ILE A 457 -0.27 5.89 -2.67
CA ILE A 457 0.68 7.01 -2.83
C ILE A 457 2.07 6.50 -3.12
N ARG A 458 2.52 5.42 -2.47
CA ARG A 458 3.82 4.82 -2.76
C ARG A 458 3.88 4.31 -4.19
N ASP A 459 2.82 3.67 -4.68
CA ASP A 459 2.74 3.21 -6.07
C ASP A 459 2.80 4.39 -7.04
N SER A 460 2.12 5.50 -6.71
CA SER A 460 2.22 6.76 -7.45
C SER A 460 3.64 7.34 -7.44
N GLN A 461 4.31 7.38 -6.28
CA GLN A 461 5.70 7.85 -6.17
C GLN A 461 6.65 6.95 -6.97
N VAL A 462 6.43 5.63 -6.93
CA VAL A 462 7.22 4.67 -7.72
C VAL A 462 7.04 4.96 -9.20
N SER A 463 5.80 5.03 -9.71
CA SER A 463 5.51 5.20 -11.13
C SER A 463 5.88 6.58 -11.68
N LEU A 464 5.66 7.65 -10.90
CA LEU A 464 5.85 9.02 -11.36
C LEU A 464 7.24 9.59 -11.08
N ILE A 465 7.98 9.06 -10.10
CA ILE A 465 9.28 9.58 -9.67
C ILE A 465 10.37 8.52 -9.82
N LEU A 466 10.21 7.36 -9.17
CA LEU A 466 11.29 6.37 -9.08
C LEU A 466 11.58 5.67 -10.41
N GLU A 467 10.55 5.23 -11.14
CA GLU A 467 10.69 4.52 -12.42
C GLU A 467 11.33 5.39 -13.51
N PRO A 468 10.92 6.68 -13.72
CA PRO A 468 11.61 7.56 -14.65
C PRO A 468 13.08 7.81 -14.29
N ILE A 469 13.40 7.93 -13.00
CA ILE A 469 14.79 8.05 -12.51
C ILE A 469 15.57 6.78 -12.86
N ILE A 470 15.01 5.61 -12.57
CA ILE A 470 15.63 4.31 -12.88
C ILE A 470 15.83 4.15 -14.39
N ALA A 471 14.85 4.51 -15.22
CA ALA A 471 14.96 4.43 -16.67
C ALA A 471 16.15 5.26 -17.19
N ARG A 472 16.33 6.49 -16.68
CA ARG A 472 17.49 7.34 -17.01
C ARG A 472 18.81 6.78 -16.49
N LEU A 473 18.84 6.23 -15.29
CA LEU A 473 20.02 5.54 -14.75
C LEU A 473 20.38 4.29 -15.56
N LEU A 474 19.40 3.48 -15.97
CA LEU A 474 19.64 2.32 -16.81
C LEU A 474 20.12 2.75 -18.21
N ALA A 475 19.64 3.88 -18.74
CA ALA A 475 20.15 4.44 -19.98
C ALA A 475 21.62 4.90 -19.87
N SER A 476 22.06 5.42 -18.72
CA SER A 476 23.44 5.85 -18.51
C SER A 476 24.40 4.72 -18.14
N PHE A 477 23.96 3.76 -17.32
CA PHE A 477 24.76 2.62 -16.85
C PHE A 477 24.60 1.36 -17.72
N GLY A 478 23.68 1.34 -18.69
CA GLY A 478 23.47 0.28 -19.67
C GLY A 478 22.84 -1.02 -19.13
N CYS A 479 23.07 -1.42 -17.88
CA CYS A 479 22.45 -2.61 -17.29
C CYS A 479 22.29 -2.51 -15.76
N THR A 480 21.32 -3.27 -15.24
CA THR A 480 20.99 -3.33 -13.81
C THR A 480 22.19 -3.68 -12.93
N LYS A 481 23.08 -4.57 -13.39
CA LYS A 481 24.25 -5.02 -12.64
C LYS A 481 25.30 -3.92 -12.44
N GLN A 482 25.52 -3.08 -13.46
CA GLN A 482 26.47 -1.96 -13.34
C GLN A 482 25.93 -0.89 -12.40
N LEU A 483 24.64 -0.59 -12.51
CA LEU A 483 23.95 0.32 -11.59
C LEU A 483 24.00 -0.20 -10.14
N SER A 484 23.68 -1.47 -9.90
CA SER A 484 23.72 -2.05 -8.55
C SER A 484 25.13 -2.00 -7.94
N ASN A 485 26.18 -2.28 -8.74
CA ASN A 485 27.56 -2.18 -8.28
C ASN A 485 27.93 -0.73 -7.91
N HIS A 486 27.52 0.25 -8.71
CA HIS A 486 27.77 1.66 -8.40
C HIS A 486 27.04 2.12 -7.13
N LEU A 487 25.81 1.66 -6.92
CA LEU A 487 25.06 1.93 -5.68
C LEU A 487 25.73 1.29 -4.45
N LEU A 488 26.26 0.07 -4.59
CA LEU A 488 27.08 -0.59 -3.57
C LEU A 488 28.37 0.18 -3.23
N GLU A 489 29.04 0.74 -4.24
CA GLU A 489 30.18 1.62 -4.02
C GLU A 489 29.80 2.87 -3.23
N ILE A 490 28.62 3.44 -3.51
CA ILE A 490 28.10 4.59 -2.75
C ILE A 490 27.87 4.22 -1.28
N ILE A 491 27.22 3.09 -1.00
CA ILE A 491 27.02 2.60 0.38
C ILE A 491 28.37 2.44 1.08
N SER A 492 29.36 1.83 0.40
CA SER A 492 30.70 1.63 0.95
C SER A 492 31.44 2.95 1.24
N MET A 493 31.27 3.95 0.37
CA MET A 493 31.83 5.30 0.56
C MET A 493 31.25 6.00 1.79
N LEU A 494 29.92 5.92 1.99
CA LEU A 494 29.22 6.55 3.12
C LEU A 494 29.66 5.97 4.47
N ARG A 495 30.10 4.70 4.48
CA ARG A 495 30.63 4.02 5.68
C ARG A 495 32.08 4.38 6.00
N SER A 496 32.81 5.03 5.08
CA SER A 496 34.22 5.34 5.31
C SER A 496 34.41 6.32 6.48
N PRO A 497 35.47 6.19 7.31
CA PRO A 497 35.72 7.07 8.47
C PRO A 497 35.83 8.55 8.08
N THR A 498 36.30 8.82 6.87
CA THR A 498 36.41 10.16 6.28
C THR A 498 35.07 10.85 6.10
N TYR A 499 33.99 10.09 5.88
CA TYR A 499 32.64 10.61 5.68
C TYR A 499 31.88 10.72 7.00
N THR A 500 32.03 9.73 7.89
CA THR A 500 31.35 9.64 9.20
C THR A 500 31.84 10.64 10.24
N VAL A 501 33.11 11.10 10.18
CA VAL A 501 33.67 12.06 11.15
C VAL A 501 33.32 13.52 10.84
N LYS A 502 32.87 13.84 9.61
CA LYS A 502 32.64 15.24 9.16
C LYS A 502 31.18 15.69 9.12
N LYS A 503 30.19 14.81 9.29
CA LYS A 503 28.76 15.17 9.28
C LYS A 503 27.97 14.41 10.31
N VAL A 504 27.15 15.15 11.07
CA VAL A 504 26.19 14.64 12.04
C VAL A 504 25.27 13.64 11.31
N THR A 505 25.09 12.46 11.90
CA THR A 505 24.45 11.25 11.35
C THR A 505 23.05 11.43 10.76
N LYS A 506 22.37 12.55 10.99
CA LYS A 506 21.07 12.87 10.40
C LYS A 506 21.13 13.47 8.99
N GLU A 507 22.25 14.08 8.57
CA GLU A 507 22.31 14.81 7.29
C GLU A 507 22.34 13.93 6.02
N THR A 508 22.49 12.62 6.15
CA THR A 508 22.43 11.66 5.03
C THR A 508 21.24 10.70 5.13
N ALA A 509 20.22 11.08 5.90
CA ALA A 509 19.17 10.18 6.33
C ALA A 509 18.44 9.44 5.20
N TYR A 510 18.21 10.10 4.07
CA TYR A 510 17.45 9.52 2.96
C TYR A 510 18.30 8.79 1.92
N ILE A 511 19.64 8.95 1.91
CA ILE A 511 20.46 8.39 0.82
C ILE A 511 20.33 6.87 0.80
N CYS A 512 20.54 6.20 1.93
CA CYS A 512 20.51 4.75 1.98
C CYS A 512 19.10 4.19 1.75
N GLY A 513 18.06 4.87 2.26
CA GLY A 513 16.67 4.46 2.00
C GLY A 513 16.29 4.61 0.53
N ASN A 514 16.70 5.70 -0.13
CA ASN A 514 16.53 5.89 -1.57
C ASN A 514 17.27 4.83 -2.38
N ILE A 515 18.51 4.49 -2.01
CA ILE A 515 19.26 3.41 -2.67
C ILE A 515 18.53 2.07 -2.54
N ILE A 516 18.04 1.74 -1.34
CA ILE A 516 17.26 0.51 -1.10
C ILE A 516 15.99 0.50 -1.95
N ASN A 517 15.25 1.61 -2.03
CA ASN A 517 14.05 1.70 -2.85
C ASN A 517 14.35 1.51 -4.34
N ILE A 518 15.46 2.08 -4.83
CA ILE A 518 15.94 1.85 -6.22
C ILE A 518 16.27 0.36 -6.43
N LEU A 519 17.05 -0.25 -5.52
CA LEU A 519 17.46 -1.66 -5.63
C LEU A 519 16.25 -2.61 -5.55
N ARG A 520 15.26 -2.27 -4.72
CA ARG A 520 13.97 -2.99 -4.62
C ARG A 520 13.25 -2.99 -5.96
N GLN A 521 13.09 -1.83 -6.59
CA GLN A 521 12.40 -1.71 -7.87
C GLN A 521 13.15 -2.45 -9.00
N LEU A 522 14.49 -2.48 -8.93
CA LEU A 522 15.34 -3.26 -9.82
C LEU A 522 15.34 -4.77 -9.52
N GLN A 523 14.62 -5.21 -8.48
CA GLN A 523 14.57 -6.61 -8.02
C GLN A 523 15.95 -7.20 -7.69
N VAL A 524 16.86 -6.38 -7.17
CA VAL A 524 18.21 -6.80 -6.76
C VAL A 524 18.15 -7.50 -5.39
N ASP A 525 18.80 -8.65 -5.28
CA ASP A 525 18.98 -9.34 -4.00
C ASP A 525 19.92 -8.53 -3.09
N LEU A 526 19.41 -8.10 -1.93
CA LEU A 526 20.18 -7.35 -0.94
C LEU A 526 20.98 -8.25 -0.01
N SER A 527 20.96 -9.56 -0.20
CA SER A 527 21.67 -10.50 0.68
C SER A 527 23.17 -10.15 0.81
N ASN A 528 23.67 -10.15 2.04
CA ASN A 528 25.05 -9.78 2.42
C ASN A 528 25.42 -8.30 2.25
N TYR A 529 24.46 -7.40 2.01
CA TYR A 529 24.72 -5.96 2.04
C TYR A 529 25.03 -5.50 3.47
N ASP A 530 25.81 -4.44 3.60
CA ASP A 530 26.20 -3.92 4.91
C ASP A 530 25.90 -2.42 5.00
N PHE A 531 24.87 -2.12 5.79
CA PHE A 531 24.35 -0.79 6.11
C PHE A 531 24.71 -0.35 7.54
N SER A 532 25.69 -1.01 8.17
CA SER A 532 26.07 -0.69 9.55
C SER A 532 26.54 0.76 9.71
N ASN A 533 26.17 1.38 10.83
CA ASN A 533 26.44 2.79 11.17
C ASN A 533 25.86 3.83 10.20
N LEU A 534 24.86 3.46 9.39
CA LEU A 534 24.20 4.37 8.45
C LEU A 534 22.78 4.71 8.90
N THR A 535 22.31 5.89 8.48
CA THR A 535 20.91 6.27 8.61
C THR A 535 20.16 5.83 7.37
N VAL A 536 19.11 5.04 7.58
CA VAL A 536 18.32 4.36 6.55
C VAL A 536 16.85 4.73 6.78
N TRP A 537 16.46 5.95 6.40
CA TRP A 537 15.08 6.43 6.53
C TRP A 537 14.28 6.22 5.25
N GLN A 538 12.97 5.97 5.40
CA GLN A 538 12.02 5.76 4.31
C GLN A 538 12.41 4.62 3.35
N ALA A 539 13.15 3.62 3.84
CA ALA A 539 13.38 2.38 3.11
C ALA A 539 12.13 1.50 3.21
N ASN A 540 11.57 1.13 2.05
CA ASN A 540 10.53 0.10 2.00
C ASN A 540 11.21 -1.27 1.92
N LEU A 541 11.27 -1.98 3.04
CA LEU A 541 11.88 -3.30 3.16
C LEU A 541 10.84 -4.42 3.10
N GLU A 542 9.57 -4.09 2.83
CA GLU A 542 8.49 -5.08 2.67
C GLU A 542 8.77 -5.99 1.48
N GLY A 543 8.74 -7.30 1.72
CA GLY A 543 8.95 -8.35 0.73
C GLY A 543 10.40 -8.54 0.25
N ILE A 544 11.37 -7.81 0.82
CA ILE A 544 12.79 -7.92 0.41
C ILE A 544 13.50 -9.06 1.15
N LYS A 545 14.33 -9.82 0.43
CA LYS A 545 15.25 -10.81 1.01
C LYS A 545 16.42 -10.08 1.68
N LEU A 546 16.48 -10.15 3.01
CA LEU A 546 17.52 -9.52 3.83
C LEU A 546 18.48 -10.52 4.47
N HIS A 547 18.79 -11.63 3.79
CA HIS A 547 19.68 -12.65 4.34
C HIS A 547 21.09 -12.08 4.58
N ASN A 548 21.60 -12.24 5.81
CA ASN A 548 22.91 -11.73 6.23
C ASN A 548 23.13 -10.23 5.96
N VAL A 549 22.07 -9.42 5.91
CA VAL A 549 22.21 -7.97 5.79
C VAL A 549 22.61 -7.39 7.15
N ASN A 550 23.70 -6.62 7.17
CA ASN A 550 24.20 -6.02 8.40
C ASN A 550 23.58 -4.63 8.62
N PHE A 551 22.73 -4.49 9.63
CA PHE A 551 22.15 -3.22 10.10
C PHE A 551 22.69 -2.80 11.47
N ALA A 552 23.85 -3.31 11.91
CA ALA A 552 24.42 -2.96 13.22
C ALA A 552 24.59 -1.43 13.36
N ASP A 553 24.06 -0.87 14.44
CA ASP A 553 24.10 0.57 14.74
C ASP A 553 23.49 1.48 13.65
N ALA A 554 22.62 0.94 12.79
CA ALA A 554 21.89 1.72 11.79
C ALA A 554 20.63 2.40 12.38
N ASP A 555 20.30 3.61 11.91
CA ASP A 555 19.05 4.29 12.27
C ASP A 555 17.97 3.99 11.23
N LEU A 556 16.99 3.18 11.62
CA LEU A 556 15.87 2.70 10.80
C LEU A 556 14.51 3.31 11.19
N THR A 557 14.50 4.38 11.99
CA THR A 557 13.29 4.92 12.66
C THR A 557 12.11 5.24 11.74
N SER A 558 12.35 5.54 10.46
CA SER A 558 11.32 5.88 9.47
C SER A 558 11.19 4.86 8.34
N SER A 559 11.65 3.64 8.53
CA SER A 559 11.62 2.55 7.53
C SER A 559 10.58 1.48 7.88
N VAL A 560 10.06 0.80 6.86
CA VAL A 560 8.95 -0.16 7.01
C VAL A 560 9.40 -1.58 6.64
N PHE A 561 8.99 -2.57 7.43
CA PHE A 561 9.32 -3.99 7.27
C PHE A 561 8.06 -4.83 7.08
N THR A 562 8.17 -6.00 6.42
CA THR A 562 7.05 -6.89 6.06
C THR A 562 6.13 -7.24 7.24
N GLU A 563 6.69 -7.49 8.43
CA GLU A 563 5.94 -7.64 9.68
C GLU A 563 6.84 -7.23 10.85
N THR A 564 6.35 -6.37 11.75
CA THR A 564 7.00 -6.15 13.04
C THR A 564 6.67 -7.34 13.92
N LEU A 565 7.51 -8.38 13.88
CA LEU A 565 7.56 -9.31 15.01
C LEU A 565 7.88 -8.46 16.24
N GLY A 566 7.02 -8.51 17.26
CA GLY A 566 7.34 -7.95 18.56
C GLY A 566 8.56 -8.65 19.18
N ASN A 567 8.88 -8.36 20.44
CA ASN A 567 9.91 -9.14 21.12
C ASN A 567 9.47 -10.61 21.22
N ILE A 568 10.21 -11.51 20.56
CA ILE A 568 9.99 -12.95 20.66
C ILE A 568 10.42 -13.40 22.06
N LEU A 569 9.47 -13.92 22.84
CA LEU A 569 9.71 -14.34 24.22
C LEU A 569 10.24 -15.77 24.30
N SER A 570 9.74 -16.65 23.44
CA SER A 570 10.21 -18.04 23.33
C SER A 570 10.08 -18.55 21.90
N ALA A 571 10.93 -19.51 21.55
CA ALA A 571 10.94 -20.20 20.28
C ALA A 571 11.27 -21.67 20.47
N ALA A 572 10.57 -22.55 19.77
CA ALA A 572 10.76 -24.00 19.84
C ALA A 572 10.75 -24.61 18.44
N PHE A 573 11.71 -25.48 18.15
CA PHE A 573 11.66 -26.31 16.94
C PHE A 573 10.79 -27.55 17.18
N SER A 574 10.04 -27.92 16.16
CA SER A 574 9.41 -29.24 16.08
C SER A 574 10.49 -30.35 16.06
N PRO A 575 10.19 -31.57 16.54
CA PRO A 575 11.16 -32.66 16.62
C PRO A 575 11.80 -33.05 15.28
N ASN A 576 11.10 -32.80 14.16
CA ASN A 576 11.61 -33.06 12.82
C ASN A 576 12.35 -31.86 12.19
N GLY A 577 12.45 -30.73 12.90
CA GLY A 577 13.11 -29.50 12.44
C GLY A 577 12.39 -28.74 11.31
N LYS A 578 11.18 -29.16 10.90
CA LYS A 578 10.47 -28.56 9.76
C LYS A 578 9.63 -27.35 10.14
N LEU A 579 9.14 -27.33 11.38
CA LEU A 579 8.36 -26.23 11.95
C LEU A 579 9.12 -25.54 13.08
N LEU A 580 8.97 -24.22 13.15
CA LEU A 580 9.41 -23.37 14.25
C LEU A 580 8.16 -22.71 14.86
N ALA A 581 7.95 -22.88 16.16
CA ALA A 581 6.94 -22.13 16.90
C ALA A 581 7.60 -20.92 17.57
N THR A 582 6.98 -19.75 17.49
CA THR A 582 7.41 -18.53 18.17
C THR A 582 6.23 -17.88 18.87
N CYS A 583 6.47 -17.23 19.99
CA CYS A 583 5.49 -16.35 20.62
C CYS A 583 6.06 -14.96 20.79
N ASP A 584 5.23 -13.95 20.54
CA ASP A 584 5.62 -12.56 20.65
C ASP A 584 4.73 -11.77 21.64
N THR A 585 4.98 -10.46 21.73
CA THR A 585 4.31 -9.56 22.67
C THR A 585 2.82 -9.34 22.40
N ASP A 586 2.30 -9.77 21.25
CA ASP A 586 0.87 -9.72 20.89
C ASP A 586 0.05 -10.91 21.43
N TRP A 587 0.69 -11.76 22.25
CA TRP A 587 0.10 -12.91 22.94
C TRP A 587 -0.26 -14.08 22.03
N LYS A 588 0.08 -14.02 20.73
CA LYS A 588 -0.18 -15.10 19.79
C LYS A 588 1.01 -16.04 19.70
N VAL A 589 0.71 -17.28 19.33
CA VAL A 589 1.71 -18.28 18.98
C VAL A 589 1.66 -18.49 17.47
N ARG A 590 2.79 -18.33 16.80
CA ARG A 590 2.96 -18.44 15.35
C ARG A 590 3.78 -19.67 15.00
N LEU A 591 3.36 -20.40 13.98
CA LEU A 591 4.07 -21.56 13.44
C LEU A 591 4.60 -21.27 12.05
N TRP A 592 5.90 -21.45 11.86
CA TRP A 592 6.61 -21.15 10.64
C TRP A 592 7.17 -22.42 10.02
N GLU A 593 7.10 -22.52 8.70
CA GLU A 593 7.82 -23.54 7.94
C GLU A 593 9.29 -23.12 7.82
N VAL A 594 10.20 -23.92 8.37
CA VAL A 594 11.63 -23.58 8.47
C VAL A 594 12.31 -23.43 7.10
N PRO A 595 12.09 -24.33 6.12
CA PRO A 595 12.73 -24.17 4.80
C PRO A 595 12.30 -22.93 4.01
N SER A 596 11.05 -22.48 4.16
CA SER A 596 10.47 -21.39 3.35
C SER A 596 10.36 -20.07 4.10
N GLY A 597 10.43 -20.08 5.44
CA GLY A 597 10.14 -18.93 6.29
C GLY A 597 8.67 -18.52 6.29
N LYS A 598 7.77 -19.33 5.70
CA LYS A 598 6.35 -18.98 5.56
C LYS A 598 5.61 -19.22 6.87
N LEU A 599 4.78 -18.26 7.27
CA LEU A 599 3.81 -18.43 8.34
C LEU A 599 2.76 -19.46 7.91
N VAL A 600 2.64 -20.54 8.68
CA VAL A 600 1.72 -21.65 8.40
C VAL A 600 0.44 -21.47 9.19
N LEU A 601 0.54 -21.17 10.49
CA LEU A 601 -0.60 -21.06 11.41
C LEU A 601 -0.38 -19.99 12.48
N ILE A 602 -1.49 -19.44 12.96
CA ILE A 602 -1.57 -18.55 14.12
C ILE A 602 -2.53 -19.18 15.12
N CYS A 603 -2.05 -19.42 16.34
CA CYS A 603 -2.83 -19.92 17.46
C CYS A 603 -3.21 -18.74 18.35
N GLU A 604 -4.51 -18.45 18.43
CA GLU A 604 -5.06 -17.35 19.22
C GLU A 604 -5.91 -17.89 20.37
N GLY A 605 -5.76 -17.30 21.56
CA GLY A 605 -6.59 -17.66 22.71
C GLY A 605 -5.99 -17.38 24.09
N HIS A 606 -4.70 -17.06 24.19
CA HIS A 606 -4.12 -16.49 25.41
C HIS A 606 -4.55 -15.02 25.57
N THR A 607 -4.72 -14.58 26.81
CA THR A 607 -5.14 -13.20 27.13
C THR A 607 -3.99 -12.34 27.68
N ASN A 608 -2.78 -12.89 27.70
CA ASN A 608 -1.57 -12.21 28.17
C ASN A 608 -0.32 -12.90 27.59
N LEU A 609 0.87 -12.32 27.84
CA LEU A 609 2.17 -12.74 27.31
C LEU A 609 2.42 -14.24 27.46
N VAL A 610 2.71 -14.91 26.34
CA VAL A 610 3.14 -16.30 26.32
C VAL A 610 4.63 -16.36 26.66
N ARG A 611 4.98 -17.09 27.71
CA ARG A 611 6.33 -17.13 28.28
C ARG A 611 7.21 -18.23 27.70
N ASP A 612 6.62 -19.38 27.39
CA ASP A 612 7.37 -20.54 26.90
C ASP A 612 6.54 -21.45 25.99
N LEU A 613 7.23 -22.19 25.13
CA LEU A 613 6.68 -23.09 24.11
C LEU A 613 7.40 -24.43 24.11
N ALA A 614 6.66 -25.52 23.98
CA ALA A 614 7.23 -26.85 23.83
C ALA A 614 6.43 -27.70 22.84
N PHE A 615 7.11 -28.44 21.97
CA PHE A 615 6.48 -29.47 21.14
C PHE A 615 6.44 -30.81 21.86
N SER A 616 5.39 -31.59 21.60
CA SER A 616 5.36 -33.02 21.90
C SER A 616 6.39 -33.77 21.04
N HIS A 617 6.84 -34.95 21.50
CA HIS A 617 7.84 -35.76 20.79
C HIS A 617 7.39 -36.21 19.39
N ASP A 618 6.09 -36.37 19.16
CA ASP A 618 5.54 -36.70 17.85
C ASP A 618 5.29 -35.45 16.97
N GLY A 619 5.50 -34.25 17.51
CA GLY A 619 5.32 -32.97 16.83
C GLY A 619 3.87 -32.59 16.52
N LYS A 620 2.88 -33.33 17.04
CA LYS A 620 1.46 -33.09 16.76
C LYS A 620 0.82 -32.07 17.69
N ILE A 621 1.34 -31.94 18.90
CA ILE A 621 0.81 -31.05 19.93
C ILE A 621 1.88 -30.01 20.28
N LEU A 622 1.46 -28.74 20.33
CA LEU A 622 2.25 -27.65 20.87
C LEU A 622 1.66 -27.23 22.21
N ALA A 623 2.47 -27.14 23.25
CA ALA A 623 2.08 -26.54 24.53
C ALA A 623 2.61 -25.11 24.62
N SER A 624 1.76 -24.20 25.08
CA SER A 624 2.15 -22.83 25.42
C SER A 624 1.74 -22.49 26.84
N CYS A 625 2.59 -21.75 27.55
CA CYS A 625 2.30 -21.27 28.90
C CYS A 625 2.35 -19.74 28.96
N SER A 626 1.48 -19.12 29.76
CA SER A 626 1.26 -17.68 29.72
C SER A 626 1.17 -17.02 31.09
N ALA A 627 1.39 -15.71 31.08
CA ALA A 627 1.10 -14.80 32.17
C ALA A 627 -0.41 -14.73 32.52
N ASP A 628 -1.30 -15.31 31.70
CA ASP A 628 -2.73 -15.46 32.00
C ASP A 628 -3.06 -16.62 32.97
N HIS A 629 -2.03 -17.24 33.55
CA HIS A 629 -2.12 -18.35 34.51
C HIS A 629 -2.56 -19.69 33.89
N THR A 630 -2.65 -19.78 32.56
CA THR A 630 -3.07 -20.98 31.85
C THR A 630 -1.96 -21.60 31.03
N VAL A 631 -2.14 -22.89 30.74
CA VAL A 631 -1.34 -23.63 29.77
C VAL A 631 -2.28 -24.16 28.70
N LYS A 632 -2.00 -23.92 27.42
CA LYS A 632 -2.84 -24.36 26.31
C LYS A 632 -2.12 -25.40 25.48
N LEU A 633 -2.88 -26.41 25.05
CA LEU A 633 -2.43 -27.44 24.11
C LEU A 633 -3.09 -27.16 22.75
N TRP A 634 -2.28 -27.07 21.71
CA TRP A 634 -2.69 -26.74 20.35
C TRP A 634 -2.44 -27.91 19.42
N ASP A 635 -3.37 -28.13 18.50
CA ASP A 635 -3.14 -29.03 17.37
C ASP A 635 -2.26 -28.32 16.33
N VAL A 636 -1.11 -28.91 16.00
CA VAL A 636 -0.14 -28.31 15.07
C VAL A 636 -0.65 -28.33 13.62
N SER A 637 -1.68 -29.12 13.29
CA SER A 637 -2.21 -29.22 11.93
C SER A 637 -3.19 -28.10 11.57
N ASP A 638 -3.97 -27.61 12.53
CA ASP A 638 -4.99 -26.58 12.29
C ASP A 638 -4.96 -25.38 13.25
N GLY A 639 -4.04 -25.38 14.22
CA GLY A 639 -3.83 -24.28 15.16
C GLY A 639 -4.94 -24.12 16.20
N LYS A 640 -5.86 -25.09 16.32
CA LYS A 640 -6.94 -25.01 17.31
C LYS A 640 -6.47 -25.40 18.70
N CYS A 641 -7.02 -24.71 19.71
CA CYS A 641 -6.83 -25.08 21.10
C CYS A 641 -7.58 -26.38 21.40
N LEU A 642 -6.85 -27.46 21.69
CA LEU A 642 -7.39 -28.76 22.07
C LEU A 642 -7.89 -28.74 23.52
N LYS A 643 -7.06 -28.20 24.43
CA LYS A 643 -7.29 -28.18 25.87
C LYS A 643 -6.64 -26.96 26.52
N THR A 644 -7.19 -26.53 27.65
CA THR A 644 -6.60 -25.51 28.52
C THR A 644 -6.47 -26.10 29.92
N CYS A 645 -5.25 -26.17 30.45
CA CYS A 645 -4.96 -26.54 31.82
C CYS A 645 -5.06 -25.28 32.70
N THR A 646 -5.95 -25.32 33.69
CA THR A 646 -6.16 -24.24 34.65
C THR A 646 -5.90 -24.74 36.07
N GLY A 647 -5.11 -24.01 36.86
CA GLY A 647 -4.87 -24.38 38.25
C GLY A 647 -3.65 -23.73 38.90
N HIS A 648 -2.77 -23.08 38.13
CA HIS A 648 -1.78 -22.16 38.69
C HIS A 648 -2.46 -20.85 39.13
N THR A 649 -1.93 -20.22 40.19
CA THR A 649 -2.49 -18.97 40.74
C THR A 649 -1.69 -17.73 40.36
N ASN A 650 -0.61 -17.90 39.59
CA ASN A 650 0.25 -16.82 39.10
C ASN A 650 0.80 -17.19 37.71
N GLU A 651 1.58 -16.30 37.09
CA GLU A 651 2.13 -16.48 35.75
C GLU A 651 2.81 -17.84 35.59
N VAL A 652 2.55 -18.54 34.49
CA VAL A 652 3.25 -19.80 34.17
C VAL A 652 4.48 -19.46 33.35
N CYS A 653 5.67 -19.84 33.85
CA CYS A 653 6.95 -19.38 33.33
C CYS A 653 7.59 -20.35 32.33
N SER A 654 7.41 -21.65 32.50
CA SER A 654 8.01 -22.66 31.62
C SER A 654 7.17 -23.92 31.55
N VAL A 655 7.32 -24.66 30.44
CA VAL A 655 6.56 -25.88 30.14
C VAL A 655 7.45 -26.93 29.46
N ALA A 656 7.30 -28.19 29.87
CA ALA A 656 8.03 -29.31 29.26
C ALA A 656 7.17 -30.58 29.16
N PHE A 657 7.29 -31.30 28.05
CA PHE A 657 6.71 -32.63 27.86
C PHE A 657 7.58 -33.70 28.50
N SER A 658 6.95 -34.73 29.07
CA SER A 658 7.64 -35.96 29.43
C SER A 658 8.14 -36.70 28.17
N PRO A 659 9.23 -37.49 28.26
CA PRO A 659 9.75 -38.24 27.12
C PRO A 659 8.74 -39.24 26.53
N ASP A 660 7.84 -39.77 27.35
CA ASP A 660 6.76 -40.68 26.90
C ASP A 660 5.56 -39.95 26.27
N GLY A 661 5.53 -38.62 26.32
CA GLY A 661 4.49 -37.78 25.75
C GLY A 661 3.12 -37.88 26.44
N GLN A 662 3.03 -38.47 27.63
CA GLN A 662 1.77 -38.64 28.35
C GLN A 662 1.49 -37.53 29.36
N THR A 663 2.55 -36.90 29.87
CA THR A 663 2.46 -35.86 30.90
C THR A 663 3.17 -34.58 30.51
N LEU A 664 2.71 -33.47 31.10
CA LEU A 664 3.30 -32.15 30.96
C LEU A 664 3.70 -31.65 32.33
N VAL A 665 4.87 -31.04 32.47
CA VAL A 665 5.25 -30.31 33.69
C VAL A 665 5.31 -28.82 33.40
N THR A 666 4.78 -28.03 34.33
CA THR A 666 4.76 -26.57 34.24
C THR A 666 5.31 -25.97 35.52
N SER A 667 5.99 -24.83 35.40
CA SER A 667 6.48 -24.04 36.54
C SER A 667 5.86 -22.65 36.57
N SER A 668 5.66 -22.08 37.76
CA SER A 668 4.93 -20.82 37.91
C SER A 668 5.54 -19.88 38.96
N GLY A 669 5.20 -18.60 38.83
CA GLY A 669 5.38 -17.58 39.86
C GLY A 669 4.55 -17.83 41.14
N ASP A 670 3.72 -18.88 41.18
CA ASP A 670 3.01 -19.32 42.39
C ASP A 670 3.86 -20.23 43.31
N HIS A 671 5.15 -20.36 43.00
CA HIS A 671 6.13 -21.16 43.74
C HIS A 671 5.97 -22.68 43.59
N THR A 672 5.08 -23.13 42.71
CA THR A 672 4.80 -24.56 42.50
C THR A 672 5.21 -25.05 41.11
N LEU A 673 5.38 -26.36 41.02
CA LEU A 673 5.33 -27.08 39.75
C LEU A 673 4.07 -27.92 39.70
N LYS A 674 3.47 -28.06 38.52
CA LYS A 674 2.31 -28.95 38.33
C LYS A 674 2.59 -29.93 37.21
N LEU A 675 2.22 -31.19 37.45
CA LEU A 675 2.19 -32.23 36.44
C LEU A 675 0.75 -32.38 35.96
N TRP A 676 0.58 -32.46 34.64
CA TRP A 676 -0.70 -32.54 33.97
C TRP A 676 -0.76 -33.78 33.11
N ASP A 677 -1.91 -34.44 33.08
CA ASP A 677 -2.20 -35.46 32.08
C ASP A 677 -2.62 -34.79 30.77
N ILE A 678 -1.97 -35.14 29.66
CA ILE A 678 -2.18 -34.47 28.37
C ILE A 678 -3.56 -34.77 27.78
N LYS A 679 -4.13 -35.96 28.06
CA LYS A 679 -5.40 -36.40 27.47
C LYS A 679 -6.60 -35.72 28.15
N THR A 680 -6.53 -35.60 29.46
CA THR A 680 -7.60 -35.07 30.32
C THR A 680 -7.42 -33.58 30.62
N ALA A 681 -6.19 -33.07 30.56
CA ALA A 681 -5.79 -31.74 31.03
C ALA A 681 -6.00 -31.54 32.55
N GLU A 682 -6.08 -32.62 33.31
CA GLU A 682 -6.20 -32.58 34.77
C GLU A 682 -4.83 -32.51 35.45
N CYS A 683 -4.77 -31.81 36.58
CA CYS A 683 -3.56 -31.74 37.40
C CYS A 683 -3.39 -33.05 38.18
N LEU A 684 -2.35 -33.81 37.84
CA LEU A 684 -2.00 -35.06 38.50
C LEU A 684 -1.31 -34.82 39.84
N LYS A 685 -0.38 -33.86 39.88
CA LYS A 685 0.47 -33.57 41.05
C LYS A 685 0.80 -32.10 41.12
N THR A 686 0.96 -31.59 42.34
CA THR A 686 1.50 -30.26 42.63
C THR A 686 2.74 -30.44 43.50
N CYS A 687 3.90 -30.06 42.99
CA CYS A 687 5.16 -30.10 43.72
C CYS A 687 5.38 -28.75 44.40
N THR A 688 5.42 -28.76 45.73
CA THR A 688 5.65 -27.58 46.57
C THR A 688 7.00 -27.67 47.24
N GLY A 689 7.76 -26.57 47.27
CA GLY A 689 9.03 -26.53 48.00
C GLY A 689 9.95 -25.36 47.66
N HIS A 690 9.78 -24.73 46.50
CA HIS A 690 10.44 -23.46 46.21
C HIS A 690 9.82 -22.32 47.05
N SER A 691 10.64 -21.34 47.44
CA SER A 691 10.19 -20.18 48.23
C SER A 691 10.03 -18.90 47.40
N SER A 692 10.29 -18.96 46.10
CA SER A 692 10.13 -17.84 45.16
C SER A 692 9.73 -18.35 43.78
N TRP A 693 9.65 -17.48 42.76
CA TRP A 693 9.16 -17.85 41.42
C TRP A 693 9.95 -19.00 40.83
N VAL A 694 9.28 -19.97 40.21
CA VAL A 694 9.92 -21.10 39.53
C VAL A 694 10.03 -20.78 38.05
N ARG A 695 11.24 -20.44 37.59
CA ARG A 695 11.49 -19.87 36.27
C ARG A 695 11.52 -20.89 35.14
N SER A 696 12.12 -22.06 35.38
CA SER A 696 12.34 -23.06 34.35
C SER A 696 12.13 -24.46 34.89
N VAL A 697 11.67 -25.36 34.02
CA VAL A 697 11.49 -26.78 34.32
C VAL A 697 11.94 -27.66 33.15
N ALA A 698 12.50 -28.83 33.46
CA ALA A 698 12.87 -29.83 32.48
C ALA A 698 12.63 -31.25 33.00
N PHE A 699 12.31 -32.17 32.09
CA PHE A 699 12.34 -33.62 32.36
C PHE A 699 13.72 -34.19 32.07
N SER A 700 14.14 -35.18 32.86
CA SER A 700 15.25 -36.04 32.51
C SER A 700 14.91 -36.88 31.27
N PRO A 701 15.92 -37.31 30.47
CA PRO A 701 15.69 -38.14 29.29
C PRO A 701 14.97 -39.47 29.57
N ASP A 702 15.14 -40.03 30.78
CA ASP A 702 14.43 -41.25 31.22
C ASP A 702 13.02 -40.97 31.78
N GLY A 703 12.63 -39.71 31.89
CA GLY A 703 11.34 -39.24 32.38
C GLY A 703 11.13 -39.37 33.88
N LYS A 704 12.08 -39.95 34.63
CA LYS A 704 11.90 -40.26 36.06
C LYS A 704 12.11 -39.06 36.96
N THR A 705 12.96 -38.12 36.55
CA THR A 705 13.34 -36.95 37.34
C THR A 705 12.91 -35.68 36.65
N ILE A 706 12.43 -34.71 37.43
CA ILE A 706 12.17 -33.34 36.98
C ILE A 706 13.20 -32.43 37.64
N ALA A 707 13.76 -31.49 36.88
CA ALA A 707 14.58 -30.42 37.43
C ALA A 707 13.85 -29.09 37.32
N SER A 708 13.98 -28.25 38.35
CA SER A 708 13.42 -26.90 38.37
C SER A 708 14.41 -25.87 38.87
N SER A 709 14.28 -24.64 38.38
CA SER A 709 15.09 -23.49 38.80
C SER A 709 14.22 -22.36 39.32
N SER A 710 14.72 -21.59 40.28
CA SER A 710 13.91 -20.56 40.94
C SER A 710 14.69 -19.30 41.30
N ASP A 711 13.94 -18.23 41.53
CA ASP A 711 14.37 -17.00 42.18
C ASP A 711 14.84 -17.19 43.63
N ASP A 712 14.58 -18.34 44.25
CA ASP A 712 15.13 -18.68 45.57
C ASP A 712 16.61 -19.12 45.54
N HIS A 713 17.27 -18.95 44.38
CA HIS A 713 18.68 -19.29 44.14
C HIS A 713 18.97 -20.80 44.13
N THR A 714 17.94 -21.65 44.12
CA THR A 714 18.10 -23.11 44.14
C THR A 714 17.73 -23.76 42.82
N VAL A 715 18.33 -24.93 42.61
CA VAL A 715 17.89 -25.91 41.63
C VAL A 715 17.35 -27.12 42.40
N ARG A 716 16.14 -27.58 42.11
CA ARG A 716 15.55 -28.74 42.77
C ARG A 716 15.34 -29.89 41.80
N PHE A 717 15.54 -31.10 42.30
CA PHE A 717 15.27 -32.35 41.59
C PHE A 717 14.07 -33.02 42.24
N TRP A 718 13.12 -33.48 41.44
CA TRP A 718 11.87 -34.06 41.89
C TRP A 718 11.69 -35.42 41.25
N ASP A 719 11.10 -36.35 42.00
CA ASP A 719 10.63 -37.60 41.44
C ASP A 719 9.32 -37.35 40.68
N SER A 720 9.28 -37.74 39.41
CA SER A 720 8.12 -37.49 38.53
C SER A 720 6.86 -38.28 38.93
N GLY A 721 7.02 -39.44 39.57
CA GLY A 721 5.88 -40.31 39.93
C GLY A 721 5.21 -39.89 41.23
N THR A 722 6.01 -39.51 42.22
CA THR A 722 5.57 -39.11 43.56
C THR A 722 5.35 -37.61 43.68
N GLY A 723 6.12 -36.79 42.95
CA GLY A 723 6.16 -35.33 43.11
C GLY A 723 7.03 -34.85 44.27
N GLU A 724 7.75 -35.76 44.94
CA GLU A 724 8.60 -35.43 46.08
C GLU A 724 9.95 -34.84 45.64
N CYS A 725 10.48 -33.92 46.44
CA CYS A 725 11.81 -33.34 46.20
C CYS A 725 12.89 -34.34 46.61
N LEU A 726 13.66 -34.83 45.64
CA LEU A 726 14.75 -35.78 45.85
C LEU A 726 16.00 -35.08 46.38
N ASN A 727 16.42 -34.00 45.71
CA ASN A 727 17.64 -33.27 46.01
C ASN A 727 17.46 -31.76 45.79
N THR A 728 18.21 -30.95 46.54
CA THR A 728 18.27 -29.49 46.34
C THR A 728 19.71 -29.06 46.13
N GLY A 729 20.02 -28.56 44.94
CA GLY A 729 21.27 -27.94 44.59
C GLY A 729 21.33 -26.50 45.09
N THR A 730 22.12 -26.26 46.13
CA THR A 730 22.40 -24.92 46.68
C THR A 730 23.80 -24.48 46.25
N GLY A 731 23.94 -23.25 45.74
CA GLY A 731 25.27 -22.72 45.38
C GLY A 731 25.28 -21.54 44.42
N HIS A 732 24.16 -21.22 43.79
CA HIS A 732 23.98 -19.94 43.09
C HIS A 732 23.79 -18.80 44.09
N LYS A 733 24.17 -17.58 43.70
CA LYS A 733 24.08 -16.38 44.53
C LYS A 733 22.97 -15.41 44.12
N ASP A 734 22.30 -15.71 43.02
CA ASP A 734 21.21 -14.91 42.44
C ASP A 734 20.19 -15.84 41.75
N CYS A 735 19.11 -15.29 41.23
CA CYS A 735 18.03 -16.00 40.55
C CYS A 735 18.56 -17.01 39.52
N VAL A 736 17.95 -18.20 39.46
CA VAL A 736 18.34 -19.25 38.50
C VAL A 736 17.32 -19.27 37.36
N GLY A 737 17.75 -18.77 36.19
CA GLY A 737 16.87 -18.50 35.04
C GLY A 737 16.52 -19.72 34.20
N SER A 738 17.41 -20.71 34.10
CA SER A 738 17.23 -21.85 33.19
C SER A 738 17.94 -23.11 33.68
N VAL A 739 17.36 -24.27 33.34
CA VAL A 739 17.93 -25.60 33.57
C VAL A 739 17.82 -26.47 32.33
N ALA A 740 18.84 -27.32 32.08
CA ALA A 740 18.84 -28.28 30.98
C ALA A 740 19.57 -29.58 31.37
N PHE A 741 18.99 -30.72 31.04
CA PHE A 741 19.64 -32.02 31.22
C PHE A 741 20.63 -32.30 30.07
N SER A 742 21.70 -33.01 30.41
CA SER A 742 22.51 -33.72 29.43
C SER A 742 21.74 -34.91 28.84
N SER A 743 22.11 -35.32 27.63
CA SER A 743 21.45 -36.40 26.90
C SER A 743 21.52 -37.77 27.61
N ASP A 744 22.53 -38.00 28.46
CA ASP A 744 22.63 -39.20 29.30
C ASP A 744 21.83 -39.11 30.61
N GLY A 745 21.25 -37.95 30.90
CA GLY A 745 20.46 -37.66 32.09
C GLY A 745 21.23 -37.60 33.41
N LYS A 746 22.56 -37.75 33.41
CA LYS A 746 23.37 -37.80 34.64
C LYS A 746 23.76 -36.42 35.15
N THR A 747 23.89 -35.47 34.24
CA THR A 747 24.29 -34.09 34.55
C THR A 747 23.19 -33.10 34.19
N LEU A 748 22.99 -32.09 35.02
CA LEU A 748 22.13 -30.93 34.74
C LEU A 748 23.00 -29.67 34.66
N ALA A 749 22.76 -28.80 33.68
CA ALA A 749 23.30 -27.45 33.64
C ALA A 749 22.27 -26.43 34.14
N SER A 750 22.71 -25.42 34.89
CA SER A 750 21.87 -24.27 35.29
C SER A 750 22.58 -22.95 35.02
N ALA A 751 21.82 -21.93 34.63
CA ALA A 751 22.30 -20.57 34.40
C ALA A 751 21.61 -19.59 35.35
N SER A 752 22.38 -18.63 35.90
CA SER A 752 21.91 -17.70 36.93
C SER A 752 22.28 -16.25 36.64
N GLY A 753 21.52 -15.34 37.26
CA GLY A 753 21.82 -13.90 37.33
C GLY A 753 23.17 -13.59 37.97
N ASP A 754 23.77 -14.55 38.69
CA ASP A 754 25.10 -14.45 39.32
C ASP A 754 26.28 -14.56 38.34
N HIS A 755 25.98 -14.55 37.04
CA HIS A 755 26.94 -14.66 35.93
C HIS A 755 27.69 -16.00 35.87
N THR A 756 27.13 -17.05 36.49
CA THR A 756 27.71 -18.40 36.46
C THR A 756 26.80 -19.42 35.80
N VAL A 757 27.44 -20.40 35.16
CA VAL A 757 26.80 -21.65 34.74
C VAL A 757 27.32 -22.78 35.63
N LYS A 758 26.43 -23.51 36.28
CA LYS A 758 26.78 -24.63 37.16
C LYS A 758 26.31 -25.95 36.58
N PHE A 759 27.13 -26.98 36.77
CA PHE A 759 26.79 -28.36 36.43
C PHE A 759 26.56 -29.16 37.70
N TRP A 760 25.47 -29.93 37.73
CA TRP A 760 25.02 -30.70 38.88
C TRP A 760 24.96 -32.17 38.53
N GLU A 761 25.38 -33.01 39.45
CA GLU A 761 25.11 -34.44 39.39
C GLU A 761 23.66 -34.69 39.84
N VAL A 762 22.84 -35.31 38.99
CA VAL A 762 21.40 -35.45 39.23
C VAL A 762 21.08 -36.36 40.41
N SER A 763 21.85 -37.44 40.60
CA SER A 763 21.64 -38.43 41.66
C SER A 763 21.91 -37.88 43.06
N THR A 764 22.85 -36.94 43.20
CA THR A 764 23.28 -36.39 44.50
C THR A 764 22.90 -34.93 44.71
N GLY A 765 22.51 -34.20 43.66
CA GLY A 765 22.31 -32.76 43.68
C GLY A 765 23.59 -31.95 43.86
N ARG A 766 24.77 -32.57 43.79
CA ARG A 766 26.05 -31.91 44.05
C ARG A 766 26.52 -31.11 42.84
N CYS A 767 26.98 -29.88 43.07
CA CYS A 767 27.64 -29.07 42.04
C CYS A 767 29.00 -29.70 41.67
N LEU A 768 29.14 -30.13 40.42
CA LEU A 768 30.34 -30.71 39.83
C LEU A 768 31.32 -29.64 39.34
N ARG A 769 30.82 -28.62 38.64
CA ARG A 769 31.64 -27.56 38.03
C ARG A 769 30.90 -26.23 38.04
N THR A 770 31.65 -25.13 38.19
CA THR A 770 31.14 -23.76 38.02
C THR A 770 31.98 -23.08 36.95
N TYR A 771 31.33 -22.55 35.92
CA TYR A 771 31.95 -21.75 34.88
C TYR A 771 31.65 -20.27 35.11
N THR A 772 32.70 -19.45 35.01
CA THR A 772 32.66 -17.99 35.16
C THR A 772 33.30 -17.38 33.92
N GLY A 773 32.70 -16.35 33.35
CA GLY A 773 33.25 -15.70 32.14
C GLY A 773 32.30 -14.78 31.39
N HIS A 774 31.04 -14.70 31.82
CA HIS A 774 30.05 -13.87 31.16
C HIS A 774 29.85 -12.54 31.92
N SER A 775 29.77 -11.43 31.18
CA SER A 775 29.81 -10.06 31.73
C SER A 775 28.43 -9.39 31.85
N ARG A 776 27.33 -10.12 31.58
CA ARG A 776 25.95 -9.62 31.67
C ARG A 776 25.02 -10.69 32.28
N HIS A 777 23.83 -10.28 32.73
CA HIS A 777 22.82 -11.19 33.28
C HIS A 777 22.32 -12.16 32.19
N HIS A 778 22.35 -13.46 32.45
CA HIS A 778 21.80 -14.48 31.56
C HIS A 778 20.32 -14.66 31.86
N TYR A 779 19.45 -14.05 31.06
CA TYR A 779 18.02 -14.24 31.26
C TYR A 779 17.50 -15.53 30.61
N TYR A 780 18.02 -15.98 29.45
CA TYR A 780 17.57 -17.24 28.82
C TYR A 780 18.66 -17.86 27.95
N VAL A 781 18.56 -19.20 27.76
CA VAL A 781 19.32 -20.11 26.88
C VAL A 781 20.45 -20.91 27.54
N LEU A 782 20.08 -22.04 28.13
CA LEU A 782 20.78 -23.30 27.92
C LEU A 782 19.95 -24.11 26.91
N CYS A 783 20.50 -24.38 25.71
CA CYS A 783 19.83 -25.26 24.75
C CYS A 783 19.62 -26.64 25.39
N LYS A 784 18.46 -27.26 25.15
CA LYS A 784 18.32 -28.72 25.26
C LYS A 784 19.45 -29.33 24.40
N LEU A 785 20.41 -30.00 25.04
CA LEU A 785 21.50 -30.70 24.35
C LEU A 785 21.00 -31.95 23.65
#